data_AF-A0A922ZEH7-F1
#
_entry.id   AF-A0A922ZEH7-F1
#
_cell.length_a   1.000
_cell.length_b   1.000
_cell.length_c   1.000
_cell.angle_alpha   90.00
_cell.angle_beta   90.00
_cell.angle_gamma   90.00
#
_symmetry.space_group_name_H-M   'P 1'
#
loop_
_entity.id
_entity.type
_entity.pdbx_description
1 polymer ?
#
loop_
_entity_poly.entity_id
_entity_poly.type
_entity_poly.pdbx_seq_one_letter_code
_entity_poly.pdbx_strand_id
1 'polypeptide(L)'
;MQYARLIIFIQCILFSSFSSGAEERRGNRLPVPITCSILSKSATFNSNSPFPINRSIPNVLKSPTSTVIFQEEFDGATGFPPVGWKTVNADGGGTTGPWFQGNNSIFYSYSGDGYAAANYQGADDFYIDEWLISPQIISISEFDTLQFWHQSPDFSAWDDSLEVRISTTDTAVSSFTIRLGYFKTSTNGWSLMRYPLKYIVPSGSNIFIAFRYLLYNGGVSGLSSDYVGLDLVQILRPQVEKDIQALSIDYPFQKSKIIEGSVFTPLVSFRNAGLVPQENIPVKLKIVDPSGLVYEDTSSISSLAAEETIQIEFNDYAPFESGVYKISAYSSLGDDQNISNDSISSSFRGSVLLSGTFTVGISGDITTLATAFDSLNNNILSGDVTLSLISPLYTEPPLTLGPIDYASTPTRIILKTSGEQTSTINVNSTSAQPYGIAIRGTSNITIDGSDNATNSRNITLNAIGKNGMIGIFIGGVDGAYADSNIIRNLIIRTGADSLSTSDGYYGALLYGNNIYYPDAGNRIINCDISKHGAVGIGVQWQLGSVIENNRIHDWLQISGENDVHGIWLSEGATNSTVSGNIIGNIQTAVNYFWAYGIENGVGEGSTVKIFNNMIYNILAKGAGTNVNFSRAVYSNSTLNSNDQYYYNSIYLSGHDFSTNLESRSTGFEILGGANPLFLNNIIYNDITFTQTSTENKAYGIYISALPENFISDHNDFYTPGVQGAVGYNNENQISLIDWIDSFSSSIDTASISADPFFISPLTGNLHINTSSASLVNGKGIPISGISIDIDGNRRSETFPDIGADEFLPGGVDVQSTYQSGWNLISVPVVVEDFRKHSIFPTASSSAFSFNSGYVLADTLENGKGYWLKFSTLQQVGFTGAQVNSDTIDVNPGWNIIGSISDTVDVTQIIQIPPNNISSKFYKYDFAYSESSFIVPGRAYWVKANTAGKLIIK
;
A
#
# COMPACT_ATOMS: atom_id res chain seq x y z
N MET A 1 -17.99 33.74 23.02
CA MET A 1 -17.04 32.62 23.14
C MET A 1 -15.85 32.91 22.23
N GLN A 2 -15.01 33.82 22.72
CA GLN A 2 -13.63 34.04 22.29
C GLN A 2 -12.75 33.26 23.28
N TYR A 3 -11.48 32.99 22.93
CA TYR A 3 -10.51 32.07 23.56
C TYR A 3 -10.45 30.65 22.98
N ALA A 4 -9.87 30.53 21.77
CA ALA A 4 -9.16 29.31 21.31
C ALA A 4 -8.31 29.54 20.03
N ARG A 5 -7.71 30.74 19.85
CA ARG A 5 -6.85 31.05 18.69
C ARG A 5 -5.65 31.93 19.02
N LEU A 6 -5.01 31.71 20.18
CA LEU A 6 -3.82 32.49 20.56
C LEU A 6 -2.83 31.69 21.45
N ILE A 7 -2.46 30.47 21.06
CA ILE A 7 -1.26 29.77 21.56
C ILE A 7 -0.69 28.84 20.46
N ILE A 8 -0.36 29.36 19.26
CA ILE A 8 0.55 28.69 18.29
C ILE A 8 1.27 29.76 17.44
N PHE A 9 1.71 30.88 18.03
CA PHE A 9 2.41 31.91 17.24
C PHE A 9 3.53 32.68 17.97
N ILE A 10 3.98 32.23 19.14
CA ILE A 10 5.13 32.82 19.85
C ILE A 10 6.01 31.72 20.49
N GLN A 11 6.49 30.78 19.67
CA GLN A 11 7.63 29.93 20.05
C GLN A 11 8.53 29.52 18.86
N CYS A 12 8.33 30.12 17.68
CA CYS A 12 9.15 29.89 16.48
C CYS A 12 10.09 31.07 16.13
N ILE A 13 10.25 32.06 17.01
CA ILE A 13 11.15 33.20 16.77
C ILE A 13 12.10 33.29 17.95
N LEU A 14 13.13 32.43 17.96
CA LEU A 14 14.43 32.62 18.66
C LEU A 14 15.47 31.49 18.43
N PHE A 15 15.24 30.54 17.53
CA PHE A 15 16.27 29.57 17.09
C PHE A 15 16.56 29.67 15.58
N SER A 16 16.64 30.89 15.06
CA SER A 16 17.08 31.17 13.68
C SER A 16 18.47 31.80 13.68
N SER A 17 19.50 30.96 13.81
CA SER A 17 20.81 31.20 13.21
C SER A 17 21.56 29.86 13.22
N PHE A 18 21.84 29.36 12.01
CA PHE A 18 22.38 28.03 11.64
C PHE A 18 21.36 26.92 11.38
N SER A 19 20.62 27.02 10.27
CA SER A 19 20.28 25.88 9.39
C SER A 19 19.63 26.42 8.10
N SER A 20 20.42 26.93 7.17
CA SER A 20 19.93 27.35 5.86
C SER A 20 20.34 26.31 4.82
N GLY A 21 19.48 25.30 4.64
CA GLY A 21 19.55 24.36 3.52
C GLY A 21 18.78 23.06 3.78
N ALA A 22 17.60 22.91 3.16
CA ALA A 22 16.95 21.62 2.85
C ALA A 22 16.09 20.87 3.92
N GLU A 23 15.20 21.55 4.67
CA GLU A 23 14.09 20.86 5.39
C GLU A 23 12.67 21.23 4.91
N GLU A 24 12.48 21.57 3.63
CA GLU A 24 11.12 21.62 3.03
C GLU A 24 10.77 20.27 2.39
N ARG A 25 10.36 19.27 3.19
CA ARG A 25 9.73 18.04 2.65
C ARG A 25 8.22 18.21 2.49
N ARG A 26 7.72 17.86 1.30
CA ARG A 26 6.28 17.75 0.96
C ARG A 26 5.67 16.46 1.54
N GLY A 27 5.31 16.46 2.84
CA GLY A 27 4.34 15.54 3.46
C GLY A 27 4.80 14.10 3.75
N ASN A 28 4.23 13.49 4.79
CA ASN A 28 4.53 12.11 5.26
C ASN A 28 3.92 11.00 4.37
N ARG A 29 3.70 11.25 3.08
CA ARG A 29 2.99 10.32 2.18
C ARG A 29 3.93 9.65 1.20
N LEU A 30 3.65 8.38 0.89
CA LEU A 30 4.42 7.63 -0.10
C LEU A 30 4.24 8.25 -1.49
N PRO A 31 5.33 8.52 -2.25
CA PRO A 31 5.23 8.93 -3.63
C PRO A 31 4.71 7.77 -4.46
N VAL A 32 3.54 7.96 -5.09
CA VAL A 32 2.94 6.98 -5.98
C VAL A 32 3.09 7.42 -7.44
N PRO A 33 3.30 6.50 -8.40
CA PRO A 33 3.46 6.87 -9.80
C PRO A 33 2.26 7.70 -10.31
N ILE A 34 2.52 8.88 -10.89
CA ILE A 34 1.51 9.88 -11.30
C ILE A 34 0.48 9.32 -12.31
N THR A 35 0.83 8.29 -13.07
CA THR A 35 -0.07 7.61 -14.03
C THR A 35 -1.01 6.61 -13.39
N CYS A 36 -0.79 6.29 -12.12
CA CYS A 36 -1.57 5.33 -11.38
C CYS A 36 -2.74 6.10 -10.75
N SER A 37 -3.96 5.82 -11.22
CA SER A 37 -5.19 6.27 -10.55
C SER A 37 -5.41 5.46 -9.25
N ILE A 38 -4.44 5.56 -8.33
CA ILE A 38 -4.44 4.88 -7.01
C ILE A 38 -5.42 5.55 -6.06
N LEU A 39 -5.80 6.80 -6.34
CA LEU A 39 -6.90 7.43 -5.65
C LEU A 39 -8.20 6.79 -6.13
N SER A 40 -8.81 6.02 -5.23
CA SER A 40 -10.26 5.99 -5.05
C SER A 40 -10.85 7.33 -5.47
N LYS A 41 -11.93 7.30 -6.24
CA LYS A 41 -12.71 8.50 -6.52
C LYS A 41 -13.33 8.93 -5.21
N SER A 42 -12.60 9.67 -4.37
CA SER A 42 -13.24 10.78 -3.68
C SER A 42 -13.86 11.60 -4.79
N ALA A 43 -15.19 11.72 -4.78
CA ALA A 43 -15.92 12.54 -5.72
C ALA A 43 -15.50 14.01 -5.56
N THR A 44 -14.35 14.36 -6.10
CA THR A 44 -14.00 15.70 -6.54
C THR A 44 -14.07 15.62 -8.05
N PHE A 45 -15.18 16.11 -8.61
CA PHE A 45 -15.31 16.39 -10.04
C PHE A 45 -14.12 17.27 -10.45
N ASN A 46 -13.09 16.65 -11.05
CA ASN A 46 -11.97 17.38 -11.62
C ASN A 46 -12.30 17.61 -13.10
N SER A 47 -12.70 18.84 -13.41
CA SER A 47 -13.32 19.27 -14.66
C SER A 47 -12.36 19.48 -15.84
N ASN A 48 -11.20 18.81 -15.88
CA ASN A 48 -10.12 19.15 -16.82
C ASN A 48 -9.63 17.97 -17.69
N SER A 49 -10.56 17.19 -18.24
CA SER A 49 -10.31 16.43 -19.46
C SER A 49 -11.22 16.96 -20.58
N PRO A 50 -10.69 17.52 -21.68
CA PRO A 50 -11.51 17.89 -22.82
C PRO A 50 -12.02 16.60 -23.45
N PHE A 51 -13.28 16.26 -23.21
CA PHE A 51 -13.96 15.29 -24.06
C PHE A 51 -14.00 15.89 -25.46
N PRO A 52 -13.45 15.22 -26.49
CA PRO A 52 -13.67 15.64 -27.86
C PRO A 52 -15.12 15.31 -28.21
N ILE A 53 -16.05 16.22 -27.92
CA ILE A 53 -17.41 16.16 -28.47
C ILE A 53 -17.33 16.72 -29.89
N ASN A 54 -16.71 15.95 -30.78
CA ASN A 54 -16.96 16.09 -32.21
C ASN A 54 -18.06 15.08 -32.57
N ARG A 55 -19.25 15.29 -32.01
CA ARG A 55 -20.49 14.71 -32.52
C ARG A 55 -21.38 15.88 -32.87
N SER A 56 -21.65 16.01 -34.17
CA SER A 56 -22.77 16.78 -34.70
C SER A 56 -24.01 16.48 -33.86
N ILE A 57 -24.45 17.48 -33.09
CA ILE A 57 -25.68 17.40 -32.32
C ILE A 57 -26.82 17.31 -33.36
N PRO A 58 -27.67 16.26 -33.32
CA PRO A 58 -28.84 16.21 -34.17
C PRO A 58 -29.70 17.44 -33.88
N ASN A 59 -30.21 18.09 -34.93
CA ASN A 59 -31.26 19.10 -34.81
C ASN A 59 -32.45 18.50 -34.05
N VAL A 60 -32.53 18.73 -32.73
CA VAL A 60 -33.72 18.41 -31.93
C VAL A 60 -34.72 19.55 -32.14
N LEU A 61 -35.75 19.19 -32.90
CA LEU A 61 -37.14 19.67 -32.87
C LEU A 61 -37.34 21.20 -32.75
N LYS A 62 -37.63 21.82 -33.91
CA LYS A 62 -38.58 22.94 -33.96
C LYS A 62 -39.94 22.42 -33.49
N SER A 63 -40.24 22.46 -32.19
CA SER A 63 -41.61 22.40 -31.71
C SER A 63 -42.11 23.85 -31.54
N PRO A 64 -43.25 24.25 -32.13
CA PRO A 64 -43.73 25.64 -32.16
C PRO A 64 -44.28 26.16 -30.82
N THR A 65 -44.09 25.45 -29.70
CA THR A 65 -44.61 25.83 -28.38
C THR A 65 -43.63 25.50 -27.26
N SER A 66 -42.56 26.30 -27.10
CA SER A 66 -41.71 26.30 -25.90
C SER A 66 -42.17 27.36 -24.90
N THR A 67 -42.17 27.05 -23.61
CA THR A 67 -42.41 28.05 -22.56
C THR A 67 -41.13 28.82 -22.29
N VAL A 68 -41.19 30.15 -22.31
CA VAL A 68 -40.10 31.03 -21.89
C VAL A 68 -40.06 31.04 -20.35
N ILE A 69 -39.04 30.40 -19.78
CA ILE A 69 -38.81 30.34 -18.33
C ILE A 69 -38.09 31.61 -17.85
N PHE A 70 -37.19 32.11 -18.70
CA PHE A 70 -36.45 33.34 -18.47
C PHE A 70 -36.18 34.00 -19.82
N GLN A 71 -36.23 35.33 -19.88
CA GLN A 71 -35.83 36.10 -21.05
C GLN A 71 -35.25 37.45 -20.61
N GLU A 72 -34.16 37.83 -21.26
CA GLU A 72 -33.58 39.17 -21.24
C GLU A 72 -33.17 39.56 -22.66
N GLU A 73 -33.56 40.76 -23.08
CA GLU A 73 -33.27 41.34 -24.40
C GLU A 73 -32.27 42.50 -24.30
N PHE A 74 -31.96 42.99 -23.10
CA PHE A 74 -31.07 44.14 -22.86
C PHE A 74 -31.50 45.43 -23.57
N ASP A 75 -32.81 45.60 -23.76
CA ASP A 75 -33.42 46.78 -24.35
C ASP A 75 -33.41 47.98 -23.39
N GLY A 76 -33.29 49.19 -23.95
CA GLY A 76 -33.33 50.46 -23.21
C GLY A 76 -32.02 51.25 -23.18
N ALA A 77 -32.09 52.53 -23.53
CA ALA A 77 -30.94 53.42 -23.66
C ALA A 77 -30.39 54.00 -22.33
N THR A 78 -31.02 53.73 -21.18
CA THR A 78 -30.62 54.30 -19.88
C THR A 78 -30.68 53.27 -18.75
N GLY A 79 -29.51 52.88 -18.23
CA GLY A 79 -29.36 52.01 -17.06
C GLY A 79 -28.90 50.59 -17.42
N PHE A 80 -27.58 50.39 -17.43
CA PHE A 80 -26.96 49.07 -17.52
C PHE A 80 -26.13 48.78 -16.25
N PRO A 81 -26.17 47.56 -15.69
CA PRO A 81 -26.94 46.41 -16.14
C PRO A 81 -28.46 46.57 -15.90
N PRO A 82 -29.33 45.84 -16.62
CA PRO A 82 -30.77 45.84 -16.37
C PRO A 82 -31.12 45.46 -14.92
N VAL A 83 -32.33 45.79 -14.48
CA VAL A 83 -32.77 45.53 -13.10
C VAL A 83 -32.62 44.04 -12.77
N GLY A 84 -31.89 43.75 -11.69
CA GLY A 84 -31.65 42.38 -11.21
C GLY A 84 -30.39 41.72 -11.79
N TRP A 85 -29.84 42.24 -12.89
CA TRP A 85 -28.53 41.86 -13.38
C TRP A 85 -27.43 42.58 -12.62
N LYS A 86 -26.27 41.94 -12.54
CA LYS A 86 -25.09 42.42 -11.82
C LYS A 86 -23.88 42.29 -12.71
N THR A 87 -23.00 43.29 -12.68
CA THR A 87 -21.69 43.18 -13.29
C THR A 87 -20.59 43.10 -12.21
N VAL A 88 -19.52 42.36 -12.50
CA VAL A 88 -18.35 42.27 -11.62
C VAL A 88 -17.09 42.41 -12.46
N ASN A 89 -16.25 43.35 -12.07
CA ASN A 89 -14.89 43.50 -12.58
C ASN A 89 -13.95 42.77 -11.61
N ALA A 90 -13.41 41.62 -12.06
CA ALA A 90 -12.69 40.69 -11.19
C ALA A 90 -11.16 40.85 -11.26
N ASP A 91 -10.64 41.35 -12.37
CA ASP A 91 -9.23 41.73 -12.54
C ASP A 91 -8.91 43.10 -11.92
N GLY A 92 -9.92 43.94 -11.69
CA GLY A 92 -9.78 45.28 -11.13
C GLY A 92 -9.28 46.32 -12.15
N GLY A 93 -9.25 45.96 -13.44
CA GLY A 93 -8.69 46.75 -14.54
C GLY A 93 -9.67 47.71 -15.23
N GLY A 94 -9.23 48.28 -16.34
CA GLY A 94 -10.08 48.97 -17.31
C GLY A 94 -10.47 50.43 -17.03
N THR A 95 -11.07 51.07 -18.05
CA THR A 95 -11.62 52.45 -17.98
C THR A 95 -13.11 52.52 -18.36
N THR A 96 -13.64 51.45 -18.93
CA THR A 96 -15.08 51.21 -19.15
C THR A 96 -15.59 50.24 -18.09
N GLY A 97 -16.89 50.26 -17.78
CA GLY A 97 -17.46 49.25 -16.87
C GLY A 97 -17.29 47.82 -17.41
N PRO A 98 -17.28 46.78 -16.55
CA PRO A 98 -17.09 45.37 -16.89
C PRO A 98 -17.92 44.88 -18.08
N TRP A 99 -19.21 45.21 -18.04
CA TRP A 99 -20.16 45.08 -19.14
C TRP A 99 -21.01 46.34 -19.18
N PHE A 100 -21.47 46.73 -20.36
CA PHE A 100 -22.19 47.97 -20.62
C PHE A 100 -23.23 47.82 -21.75
N GLN A 101 -24.05 48.85 -21.93
CA GLN A 101 -25.04 48.89 -23.03
C GLN A 101 -24.32 48.98 -24.39
N GLY A 102 -24.69 48.08 -25.30
CA GLY A 102 -24.12 47.97 -26.64
C GLY A 102 -24.27 49.25 -27.48
N ASN A 103 -23.33 49.47 -28.39
CA ASN A 103 -23.35 50.62 -29.30
C ASN A 103 -23.75 50.18 -30.71
N ASN A 104 -24.89 50.65 -31.18
CA ASN A 104 -25.41 50.36 -32.53
C ASN A 104 -24.51 50.86 -33.68
N SER A 105 -23.49 51.67 -33.38
CA SER A 105 -22.46 52.07 -34.35
C SER A 105 -21.41 50.97 -34.61
N ILE A 106 -21.29 49.98 -33.72
CA ILE A 106 -20.39 48.82 -33.87
C ILE A 106 -21.13 47.71 -34.63
N PHE A 107 -22.29 47.29 -34.12
CA PHE A 107 -23.30 46.50 -34.84
C PHE A 107 -24.67 46.69 -34.18
N TYR A 108 -25.75 46.50 -34.95
CA TYR A 108 -27.13 46.55 -34.46
C TYR A 108 -27.45 45.38 -33.53
N SER A 109 -28.38 45.57 -32.58
CA SER A 109 -28.92 44.49 -31.76
C SER A 109 -29.56 43.38 -32.62
N TYR A 110 -29.57 42.16 -32.09
CA TYR A 110 -30.24 41.02 -32.70
C TYR A 110 -31.76 41.12 -32.52
N SER A 111 -32.20 41.41 -31.29
CA SER A 111 -33.60 41.66 -30.93
C SER A 111 -33.74 43.09 -30.41
N GLY A 112 -34.97 43.61 -30.39
CA GLY A 112 -35.27 44.87 -29.72
C GLY A 112 -34.45 46.08 -30.19
N ASP A 113 -34.05 46.94 -29.26
CA ASP A 113 -33.31 48.18 -29.47
C ASP A 113 -31.95 48.28 -28.75
N GLY A 114 -31.58 47.26 -27.97
CA GLY A 114 -30.32 47.19 -27.22
C GLY A 114 -29.67 45.80 -27.17
N TYR A 115 -28.45 45.72 -26.64
CA TYR A 115 -27.75 44.46 -26.36
C TYR A 115 -26.69 44.70 -25.26
N ALA A 116 -26.21 43.65 -24.59
CA ALA A 116 -25.13 43.74 -23.61
C ALA A 116 -23.76 43.63 -24.29
N ALA A 117 -22.79 44.44 -23.87
CA ALA A 117 -21.45 44.45 -24.47
C ALA A 117 -20.32 44.50 -23.45
N ALA A 118 -19.16 43.98 -23.84
CA ALA A 118 -17.87 44.16 -23.18
C ALA A 118 -16.78 44.35 -24.24
N ASN A 119 -15.64 44.94 -23.88
CA ASN A 119 -14.58 45.22 -24.85
C ASN A 119 -13.19 45.22 -24.22
N TYR A 120 -12.16 45.37 -25.07
CA TYR A 120 -10.76 45.41 -24.68
C TYR A 120 -10.41 46.50 -23.64
N GLN A 121 -11.25 47.52 -23.46
CA GLN A 121 -11.00 48.63 -22.52
C GLN A 121 -11.31 48.25 -21.06
N GLY A 122 -11.85 47.05 -20.80
CA GLY A 122 -12.02 46.48 -19.46
C GLY A 122 -10.73 45.87 -18.87
N ALA A 123 -9.68 45.67 -19.67
CA ALA A 123 -8.50 44.92 -19.24
C ALA A 123 -7.68 45.57 -18.10
N ASP A 124 -7.15 44.74 -17.20
CA ASP A 124 -5.92 45.01 -16.46
C ASP A 124 -4.69 44.58 -17.29
N ASP A 125 -4.08 45.54 -17.97
CA ASP A 125 -2.97 45.34 -18.91
C ASP A 125 -3.32 44.34 -20.05
N PHE A 126 -2.90 43.08 -19.93
CA PHE A 126 -3.19 42.01 -20.89
C PHE A 126 -4.31 41.06 -20.45
N TYR A 127 -4.78 41.19 -19.22
CA TYR A 127 -5.76 40.30 -18.61
C TYR A 127 -7.13 40.95 -18.61
N ILE A 128 -8.17 40.22 -19.01
CA ILE A 128 -9.57 40.64 -18.93
C ILE A 128 -10.32 39.58 -18.15
N ASP A 129 -11.07 40.00 -17.12
CA ASP A 129 -11.90 39.10 -16.31
C ASP A 129 -13.23 39.75 -15.89
N GLU A 130 -14.13 39.90 -16.85
CA GLU A 130 -15.33 40.73 -16.71
C GLU A 130 -16.61 39.90 -16.74
N TRP A 131 -17.45 40.03 -15.72
CA TRP A 131 -18.63 39.18 -15.50
C TRP A 131 -19.94 39.96 -15.63
N LEU A 132 -20.90 39.37 -16.35
CA LEU A 132 -22.31 39.75 -16.38
C LEU A 132 -23.15 38.59 -15.82
N ILE A 133 -23.83 38.85 -14.72
CA ILE A 133 -24.54 37.84 -13.91
C ILE A 133 -26.04 38.13 -13.91
N SER A 134 -26.84 37.11 -14.22
CA SER A 134 -28.30 37.17 -14.24
C SER A 134 -28.91 37.34 -12.84
N PRO A 135 -30.16 37.79 -12.72
CA PRO A 135 -30.97 37.55 -11.52
C PRO A 135 -31.18 36.05 -11.28
N GLN A 136 -31.74 35.70 -10.13
CA GLN A 136 -32.08 34.31 -9.82
C GLN A 136 -33.18 33.81 -10.75
N ILE A 137 -32.93 32.67 -11.39
CA ILE A 137 -33.88 31.96 -12.22
C ILE A 137 -34.34 30.72 -11.44
N ILE A 138 -35.64 30.58 -11.26
CA ILE A 138 -36.22 29.56 -10.39
C ILE A 138 -36.76 28.37 -11.17
N SER A 139 -36.81 27.21 -10.50
CA SER A 139 -37.51 26.00 -11.00
C SER A 139 -37.00 25.47 -12.34
N ILE A 140 -35.68 25.35 -12.50
CA ILE A 140 -35.06 24.75 -13.70
C ILE A 140 -35.41 23.27 -13.81
N SER A 141 -35.84 22.84 -14.99
CA SER A 141 -36.14 21.44 -15.32
C SER A 141 -35.01 20.81 -16.13
N GLU A 142 -34.94 19.49 -16.14
CA GLU A 142 -34.01 18.72 -16.97
C GLU A 142 -34.25 18.90 -18.49
N PHE A 143 -35.40 19.42 -18.89
CA PHE A 143 -35.72 19.72 -20.29
C PHE A 143 -35.32 21.12 -20.72
N ASP A 144 -34.92 21.99 -19.79
CA ASP A 144 -34.64 23.38 -20.09
C ASP A 144 -33.37 23.54 -20.94
N THR A 145 -33.42 24.45 -21.90
CA THR A 145 -32.28 24.84 -22.73
C THR A 145 -32.00 26.32 -22.56
N LEU A 146 -30.78 26.66 -22.13
CA LEU A 146 -30.27 28.02 -22.23
C LEU A 146 -29.94 28.30 -23.69
N GLN A 147 -30.42 29.41 -24.23
CA GLN A 147 -30.00 29.92 -25.52
C GLN A 147 -29.75 31.43 -25.47
N PHE A 148 -28.84 31.93 -26.29
CA PHE A 148 -28.54 33.35 -26.41
C PHE A 148 -27.81 33.63 -27.72
N TRP A 149 -27.87 34.88 -28.17
CA TRP A 149 -27.16 35.35 -29.36
C TRP A 149 -25.88 36.06 -28.95
N HIS A 150 -24.81 35.81 -29.70
CA HIS A 150 -23.51 36.44 -29.47
C HIS A 150 -22.86 36.87 -30.78
N GLN A 151 -22.09 37.97 -30.72
CA GLN A 151 -21.40 38.52 -31.88
C GLN A 151 -20.14 39.30 -31.44
N SER A 152 -19.13 39.30 -32.29
CA SER A 152 -18.06 40.30 -32.34
C SER A 152 -18.14 41.05 -33.67
N PRO A 153 -17.48 42.21 -33.82
CA PRO A 153 -17.52 42.98 -35.05
C PRO A 153 -17.27 42.11 -36.28
N ASP A 154 -18.06 42.33 -37.33
CA ASP A 154 -17.93 41.53 -38.54
C ASP A 154 -16.52 41.64 -39.12
N PHE A 155 -15.94 40.50 -39.49
CA PHE A 155 -14.56 40.39 -39.95
C PHE A 155 -13.50 40.86 -38.94
N SER A 156 -13.82 40.90 -37.64
CA SER A 156 -12.85 41.20 -36.58
C SER A 156 -11.62 40.29 -36.71
N ALA A 157 -10.43 40.91 -36.63
CA ALA A 157 -9.15 40.21 -36.65
C ALA A 157 -8.78 39.62 -35.29
N TRP A 158 -9.59 39.89 -34.25
CA TRP A 158 -9.35 39.48 -32.87
C TRP A 158 -10.24 38.32 -32.46
N ASP A 159 -9.67 37.40 -31.67
CA ASP A 159 -10.32 36.15 -31.28
C ASP A 159 -11.05 36.28 -29.94
N ASP A 160 -11.97 37.24 -29.89
CA ASP A 160 -12.85 37.47 -28.74
C ASP A 160 -13.55 36.17 -28.31
N SER A 161 -13.57 35.90 -27.00
CA SER A 161 -14.11 34.65 -26.46
C SER A 161 -14.92 34.86 -25.18
N LEU A 162 -16.03 34.16 -25.06
CA LEU A 162 -16.92 34.20 -23.89
C LEU A 162 -16.95 32.85 -23.18
N GLU A 163 -16.84 32.89 -21.85
CA GLU A 163 -17.08 31.74 -20.96
C GLU A 163 -18.48 31.87 -20.34
N VAL A 164 -19.24 30.78 -20.33
CA VAL A 164 -20.58 30.74 -19.72
C VAL A 164 -20.57 29.81 -18.52
N ARG A 165 -21.05 30.30 -17.39
CA ARG A 165 -21.07 29.56 -16.12
C ARG A 165 -22.41 29.62 -15.42
N ILE A 166 -22.66 28.66 -14.53
CA ILE A 166 -23.83 28.57 -13.66
C ILE A 166 -23.41 28.48 -12.19
N SER A 167 -24.15 29.19 -11.34
CA SER A 167 -24.16 29.05 -9.88
C SER A 167 -25.54 28.56 -9.43
N THR A 168 -25.59 27.67 -8.44
CA THR A 168 -26.84 27.16 -7.82
C THR A 168 -27.09 27.76 -6.44
N THR A 169 -26.18 28.62 -5.95
CA THR A 169 -26.22 29.16 -4.58
C THR A 169 -26.44 30.66 -4.56
N ASP A 170 -25.51 31.44 -5.10
CA ASP A 170 -25.49 32.90 -5.02
C ASP A 170 -24.76 33.57 -6.20
N THR A 171 -24.57 34.89 -6.12
CA THR A 171 -23.92 35.72 -7.15
C THR A 171 -22.46 36.07 -6.86
N ALA A 172 -21.79 35.37 -5.93
CA ALA A 172 -20.35 35.49 -5.74
C ALA A 172 -19.62 34.78 -6.88
N VAL A 173 -18.55 35.39 -7.41
CA VAL A 173 -17.79 34.84 -8.55
C VAL A 173 -17.29 33.41 -8.26
N SER A 174 -16.90 33.11 -7.02
CA SER A 174 -16.47 31.78 -6.57
C SER A 174 -17.57 30.71 -6.65
N SER A 175 -18.85 31.09 -6.69
CA SER A 175 -19.99 30.18 -6.71
C SER A 175 -20.33 29.66 -8.10
N PHE A 176 -19.78 30.29 -9.16
CA PHE A 176 -19.96 29.87 -10.55
C PHE A 176 -19.03 28.69 -10.91
N THR A 177 -19.26 27.56 -10.27
CA THR A 177 -18.43 26.35 -10.38
C THR A 177 -18.79 25.48 -11.61
N ILE A 178 -19.99 25.63 -12.17
CA ILE A 178 -20.44 24.87 -13.33
C ILE A 178 -20.12 25.66 -14.61
N ARG A 179 -19.22 25.16 -15.46
CA ARG A 179 -18.88 25.78 -16.76
C ARG A 179 -19.63 25.08 -17.89
N LEU A 180 -20.42 25.84 -18.65
CA LEU A 180 -21.13 25.34 -19.83
C LEU A 180 -20.23 25.29 -21.07
N GLY A 181 -19.39 26.32 -21.25
CA GLY A 181 -18.50 26.41 -22.39
C GLY A 181 -17.60 27.64 -22.35
N TYR A 182 -16.61 27.64 -23.23
CA TYR A 182 -15.75 28.79 -23.54
C TYR A 182 -15.46 28.74 -25.02
N PHE A 183 -15.91 29.76 -25.75
CA PHE A 183 -15.95 29.72 -27.20
C PHE A 183 -15.65 31.09 -27.77
N LYS A 184 -15.11 31.09 -28.99
CA LYS A 184 -14.89 32.30 -29.78
C LYS A 184 -16.23 32.86 -30.27
N THR A 185 -16.44 34.16 -30.12
CA THR A 185 -17.64 34.84 -30.60
C THR A 185 -17.66 34.93 -32.14
N SER A 186 -18.86 35.00 -32.72
CA SER A 186 -19.02 35.02 -34.18
C SER A 186 -18.56 36.36 -34.75
N THR A 187 -17.71 36.33 -35.77
CA THR A 187 -17.30 37.51 -36.56
C THR A 187 -18.04 37.58 -37.91
N ASN A 188 -19.14 36.84 -38.05
CA ASN A 188 -19.98 36.78 -39.27
C ASN A 188 -21.45 36.99 -38.90
N GLY A 189 -21.76 38.08 -38.19
CA GLY A 189 -23.09 38.36 -37.66
C GLY A 189 -23.42 37.59 -36.37
N TRP A 190 -24.58 37.92 -35.81
CA TRP A 190 -25.17 37.25 -34.65
C TRP A 190 -25.27 35.74 -34.86
N SER A 191 -24.71 34.98 -33.92
CA SER A 191 -24.79 33.53 -33.87
C SER A 191 -25.51 33.07 -32.62
N LEU A 192 -26.37 32.05 -32.78
CA LEU A 192 -27.12 31.45 -31.69
C LEU A 192 -26.27 30.38 -30.99
N MET A 193 -26.16 30.48 -29.67
CA MET A 193 -25.60 29.43 -28.82
C MET A 193 -26.71 28.73 -28.04
N ARG A 194 -26.58 27.41 -27.83
CA ARG A 194 -27.55 26.59 -27.09
C ARG A 194 -26.86 25.61 -26.15
N TYR A 195 -27.31 25.58 -24.90
CA TYR A 195 -26.87 24.64 -23.88
C TYR A 195 -28.09 23.94 -23.25
N PRO A 196 -28.36 22.66 -23.58
CA PRO A 196 -29.30 21.85 -22.82
C PRO A 196 -28.83 21.73 -21.37
N LEU A 197 -29.69 22.00 -20.39
CA LEU A 197 -29.33 21.97 -18.97
C LEU A 197 -29.45 20.56 -18.35
N LYS A 198 -29.94 19.59 -19.14
CA LYS A 198 -30.03 18.17 -18.76
C LYS A 198 -28.68 17.63 -18.29
N TYR A 199 -28.64 17.02 -17.11
CA TYR A 199 -27.44 16.49 -16.44
C TYR A 199 -26.38 17.54 -16.05
N ILE A 200 -26.61 18.82 -16.32
CA ILE A 200 -25.72 19.91 -15.93
C ILE A 200 -26.20 20.53 -14.62
N VAL A 201 -27.50 20.74 -14.48
CA VAL A 201 -28.15 21.29 -13.30
C VAL A 201 -29.19 20.30 -12.79
N PRO A 202 -29.25 19.97 -11.48
CA PRO A 202 -30.32 19.12 -10.94
C PRO A 202 -31.70 19.75 -11.19
N SER A 203 -32.67 18.93 -11.62
CA SER A 203 -34.06 19.38 -11.80
C SER A 203 -34.63 19.94 -10.50
N GLY A 204 -35.39 21.03 -10.59
CA GLY A 204 -35.92 21.80 -9.46
C GLY A 204 -34.98 22.87 -8.89
N SER A 205 -33.73 22.98 -9.37
CA SER A 205 -32.75 23.96 -8.84
C SER A 205 -33.12 25.40 -9.20
N ASN A 206 -32.73 26.32 -8.32
CA ASN A 206 -32.62 27.74 -8.64
C ASN A 206 -31.19 28.04 -9.10
N ILE A 207 -31.03 28.85 -10.14
CA ILE A 207 -29.71 29.14 -10.73
C ILE A 207 -29.47 30.63 -10.96
N PHE A 208 -28.21 30.97 -11.14
CA PHE A 208 -27.72 32.21 -11.72
C PHE A 208 -26.82 31.86 -12.91
N ILE A 209 -26.90 32.63 -13.98
CA ILE A 209 -26.06 32.46 -15.18
C ILE A 209 -25.06 33.60 -15.22
N ALA A 210 -23.81 33.29 -15.53
CA ALA A 210 -22.77 34.27 -15.77
C ALA A 210 -22.22 34.16 -17.19
N PHE A 211 -22.09 35.30 -17.84
CA PHE A 211 -21.32 35.49 -19.06
C PHE A 211 -20.03 36.20 -18.68
N ARG A 212 -18.90 35.55 -18.92
CA ARG A 212 -17.59 36.02 -18.51
C ARG A 212 -16.75 36.27 -19.76
N TYR A 213 -16.34 37.51 -19.95
CA TYR A 213 -15.35 37.87 -20.95
C TYR A 213 -13.97 37.69 -20.32
N LEU A 214 -13.30 36.59 -20.68
CA LEU A 214 -12.04 36.15 -20.07
C LEU A 214 -10.98 36.03 -21.16
N LEU A 215 -9.90 36.80 -21.08
CA LEU A 215 -8.78 36.74 -22.01
C LEU A 215 -7.46 36.99 -21.26
N TYR A 216 -6.42 36.21 -21.60
CA TYR A 216 -5.07 36.34 -20.99
C TYR A 216 -4.09 37.16 -21.85
N ASN A 217 -4.50 37.54 -23.06
CA ASN A 217 -3.75 38.39 -24.00
C ASN A 217 -4.70 39.39 -24.70
N GLY A 218 -5.55 40.02 -23.88
CA GLY A 218 -6.47 41.06 -24.28
C GLY A 218 -5.93 42.47 -23.98
N GLY A 219 -6.80 43.46 -23.92
CA GLY A 219 -6.45 44.84 -23.62
C GLY A 219 -5.95 45.63 -24.82
N VAL A 220 -5.62 46.91 -24.58
CA VAL A 220 -5.18 47.87 -25.62
C VAL A 220 -3.89 47.42 -26.32
N SER A 221 -3.07 46.64 -25.63
CA SER A 221 -1.78 46.14 -26.13
C SER A 221 -1.79 44.65 -26.49
N GLY A 222 -2.90 43.94 -26.21
CA GLY A 222 -3.03 42.52 -26.52
C GLY A 222 -3.49 42.25 -27.96
N LEU A 223 -3.36 41.00 -28.39
CA LEU A 223 -3.69 40.58 -29.77
C LEU A 223 -5.03 39.83 -29.88
N SER A 224 -5.76 39.65 -28.77
CA SER A 224 -6.86 38.67 -28.72
C SER A 224 -8.21 39.24 -28.27
N SER A 225 -8.36 40.56 -28.16
CA SER A 225 -9.60 41.23 -27.73
C SER A 225 -9.96 42.43 -28.59
N ASP A 226 -11.23 42.60 -28.91
CA ASP A 226 -11.80 43.85 -29.42
C ASP A 226 -13.14 44.14 -28.73
N TYR A 227 -14.22 43.51 -29.16
CA TYR A 227 -15.57 43.83 -28.70
C TYR A 227 -16.47 42.60 -28.78
N VAL A 228 -17.29 42.36 -27.74
CA VAL A 228 -18.27 41.28 -27.70
C VAL A 228 -19.66 41.84 -27.39
N GLY A 229 -20.65 41.30 -28.08
CA GLY A 229 -22.07 41.54 -27.85
C GLY A 229 -22.79 40.26 -27.46
N LEU A 230 -23.76 40.39 -26.55
CA LEU A 230 -24.67 39.36 -26.07
C LEU A 230 -26.10 39.89 -26.13
N ASP A 231 -27.02 39.12 -26.69
CA ASP A 231 -28.41 39.53 -26.88
C ASP A 231 -29.38 38.33 -26.77
N LEU A 232 -30.65 38.60 -26.47
CA LEU A 232 -31.77 37.67 -26.33
C LEU A 232 -31.38 36.39 -25.57
N VAL A 233 -31.06 36.54 -24.30
CA VAL A 233 -30.77 35.42 -23.38
C VAL A 233 -32.09 34.81 -22.93
N GLN A 234 -32.30 33.53 -23.22
CA GLN A 234 -33.53 32.81 -22.89
C GLN A 234 -33.25 31.46 -22.25
N ILE A 235 -34.11 31.06 -21.31
CA ILE A 235 -34.30 29.65 -20.97
C ILE A 235 -35.64 29.21 -21.54
N LEU A 236 -35.59 28.20 -22.41
CA LEU A 236 -36.76 27.62 -23.04
C LEU A 236 -37.00 26.22 -22.51
N ARG A 237 -38.24 25.93 -22.12
CA ARG A 237 -38.72 24.60 -21.80
C ARG A 237 -39.51 24.01 -22.97
N PRO A 238 -39.07 22.91 -23.59
CA PRO A 238 -39.90 22.14 -24.50
C PRO A 238 -41.17 21.69 -23.77
N GLN A 239 -42.35 21.97 -24.31
CA GLN A 239 -43.58 21.37 -23.82
C GLN A 239 -43.72 20.00 -24.47
N VAL A 240 -43.66 18.94 -23.66
CA VAL A 240 -43.92 17.56 -24.08
C VAL A 240 -45.20 17.13 -23.36
N GLU A 241 -46.30 17.07 -24.07
CA GLU A 241 -47.59 16.66 -23.49
C GLU A 241 -47.55 15.18 -23.11
N LYS A 242 -47.01 14.32 -23.98
CA LYS A 242 -46.93 12.87 -23.77
C LYS A 242 -45.47 12.38 -23.88
N ASP A 243 -44.89 11.90 -22.77
CA ASP A 243 -43.52 11.36 -22.71
C ASP A 243 -43.43 10.31 -21.60
N ILE A 244 -43.12 9.06 -21.96
CA ILE A 244 -42.81 7.98 -21.03
C ILE A 244 -41.34 7.58 -21.15
N GLN A 245 -40.61 7.89 -20.10
CA GLN A 245 -39.21 7.55 -19.94
C GLN A 245 -39.02 6.15 -19.34
N ALA A 246 -38.13 5.35 -19.93
CA ALA A 246 -37.52 4.22 -19.23
C ALA A 246 -36.42 4.74 -18.28
N LEU A 247 -36.70 4.78 -16.98
CA LEU A 247 -35.91 5.54 -16.00
C LEU A 247 -34.69 4.77 -15.48
N SER A 248 -34.91 3.54 -15.00
CA SER A 248 -33.85 2.70 -14.42
C SER A 248 -34.16 1.22 -14.54
N ILE A 249 -33.11 0.41 -14.70
CA ILE A 249 -33.18 -1.04 -14.48
C ILE A 249 -32.77 -1.25 -13.03
N ASP A 250 -33.77 -1.49 -12.19
CA ASP A 250 -33.61 -1.58 -10.74
C ASP A 250 -33.05 -2.94 -10.33
N TYR A 251 -33.45 -3.99 -11.05
CA TYR A 251 -32.89 -5.32 -10.87
C TYR A 251 -32.92 -6.11 -12.20
N PRO A 252 -31.81 -6.76 -12.60
CA PRO A 252 -30.57 -6.90 -11.86
C PRO A 252 -29.71 -5.62 -11.87
N PHE A 253 -29.00 -5.37 -10.77
CA PHE A 253 -28.15 -4.19 -10.65
C PHE A 253 -27.03 -4.21 -11.71
N GLN A 254 -26.60 -3.03 -12.15
CA GLN A 254 -25.52 -2.91 -13.11
C GLN A 254 -24.26 -3.64 -12.63
N LYS A 255 -23.70 -4.50 -13.48
CA LYS A 255 -22.53 -5.37 -13.25
C LYS A 255 -22.68 -6.38 -12.11
N SER A 256 -23.89 -6.58 -11.58
CA SER A 256 -24.14 -7.66 -10.63
C SER A 256 -23.85 -9.03 -11.25
N LYS A 257 -23.51 -9.99 -10.38
CA LYS A 257 -23.33 -11.40 -10.74
C LYS A 257 -24.56 -12.19 -10.29
N ILE A 258 -25.07 -13.04 -11.16
CA ILE A 258 -26.17 -13.95 -10.90
C ILE A 258 -25.68 -15.36 -11.17
N ILE A 259 -25.92 -16.27 -10.22
CA ILE A 259 -25.49 -17.66 -10.35
C ILE A 259 -26.27 -18.32 -11.49
N GLU A 260 -25.57 -19.06 -12.35
CA GLU A 260 -26.20 -19.82 -13.43
C GLU A 260 -27.31 -20.75 -12.91
N GLY A 261 -28.44 -20.77 -13.63
CA GLY A 261 -29.64 -21.51 -13.27
C GLY A 261 -30.45 -20.90 -12.11
N SER A 262 -29.97 -19.82 -11.47
CA SER A 262 -30.74 -19.13 -10.42
C SER A 262 -31.77 -18.18 -11.03
N VAL A 263 -33.01 -18.32 -10.57
CA VAL A 263 -34.14 -17.54 -11.03
C VAL A 263 -34.15 -16.18 -10.36
N PHE A 264 -34.49 -15.14 -11.12
CA PHE A 264 -34.61 -13.77 -10.65
C PHE A 264 -35.73 -13.03 -11.41
N THR A 265 -36.37 -12.05 -10.77
CA THR A 265 -37.48 -11.27 -11.35
C THR A 265 -37.00 -9.89 -11.77
N PRO A 266 -36.92 -9.55 -13.07
CA PRO A 266 -36.45 -8.23 -13.49
C PRO A 266 -37.39 -7.10 -13.05
N LEU A 267 -36.81 -6.00 -12.56
CA LEU A 267 -37.52 -4.80 -12.10
C LEU A 267 -37.03 -3.58 -12.88
N VAL A 268 -37.96 -2.80 -13.44
CA VAL A 268 -37.64 -1.59 -14.20
C VAL A 268 -38.59 -0.46 -13.79
N SER A 269 -38.03 0.71 -13.49
CA SER A 269 -38.81 1.91 -13.25
C SER A 269 -39.04 2.69 -14.55
N PHE A 270 -40.28 3.13 -14.73
CA PHE A 270 -40.71 4.02 -15.80
C PHE A 270 -41.30 5.29 -15.19
N ARG A 271 -41.10 6.44 -15.84
CA ARG A 271 -41.61 7.73 -15.40
C ARG A 271 -42.41 8.39 -16.51
N ASN A 272 -43.55 8.99 -16.17
CA ASN A 272 -44.22 9.91 -17.07
C ASN A 272 -43.53 11.27 -16.97
N ALA A 273 -42.69 11.58 -17.95
CA ALA A 273 -42.01 12.85 -18.10
C ALA A 273 -42.85 13.89 -18.87
N GLY A 274 -44.03 13.48 -19.36
CA GLY A 274 -44.99 14.33 -20.02
C GLY A 274 -45.92 15.06 -19.05
N LEU A 275 -46.59 16.09 -19.55
CA LEU A 275 -47.48 16.95 -18.77
C LEU A 275 -48.89 16.37 -18.59
N VAL A 276 -49.26 15.33 -19.35
CA VAL A 276 -50.59 14.70 -19.26
C VAL A 276 -50.50 13.24 -18.79
N PRO A 277 -51.45 12.78 -17.95
CA PRO A 277 -51.55 11.37 -17.58
C PRO A 277 -51.65 10.48 -18.82
N GLN A 278 -50.95 9.35 -18.77
CA GLN A 278 -50.99 8.33 -19.83
C GLN A 278 -51.62 7.05 -19.29
N GLU A 279 -52.30 6.31 -20.16
CA GLU A 279 -52.94 5.04 -19.84
C GLU A 279 -52.54 3.98 -20.87
N ASN A 280 -52.62 2.72 -20.46
CA ASN A 280 -52.34 1.56 -21.33
C ASN A 280 -50.97 1.63 -22.02
N ILE A 281 -49.94 2.03 -21.30
CA ILE A 281 -48.60 2.25 -21.84
C ILE A 281 -47.91 0.90 -22.05
N PRO A 282 -47.58 0.49 -23.29
CA PRO A 282 -46.85 -0.75 -23.53
C PRO A 282 -45.40 -0.59 -23.10
N VAL A 283 -44.90 -1.56 -22.32
CA VAL A 283 -43.48 -1.65 -21.94
C VAL A 283 -42.91 -3.01 -22.28
N LYS A 284 -41.61 -3.06 -22.56
CA LYS A 284 -40.93 -4.25 -23.05
C LYS A 284 -39.56 -4.39 -22.44
N LEU A 285 -39.17 -5.62 -22.14
CA LEU A 285 -37.84 -5.98 -21.65
C LEU A 285 -37.19 -6.99 -22.60
N LYS A 286 -35.91 -6.83 -22.86
CA LYS A 286 -35.07 -7.78 -23.60
C LYS A 286 -33.81 -8.10 -22.83
N ILE A 287 -33.41 -9.38 -22.80
CA ILE A 287 -32.08 -9.80 -22.36
C ILE A 287 -31.39 -10.51 -23.51
N VAL A 288 -30.17 -10.07 -23.78
CA VAL A 288 -29.30 -10.56 -24.85
C VAL A 288 -28.01 -11.07 -24.21
N ASP A 289 -27.62 -12.29 -24.54
CA ASP A 289 -26.33 -12.88 -24.15
C ASP A 289 -25.33 -12.77 -25.32
N PRO A 290 -24.09 -13.29 -25.19
CA PRO A 290 -23.14 -13.28 -26.30
C PRO A 290 -23.59 -14.04 -27.56
N SER A 291 -24.56 -14.95 -27.42
CA SER A 291 -25.09 -15.81 -28.48
C SER A 291 -26.33 -15.20 -29.17
N GLY A 292 -27.02 -14.26 -28.53
CA GLY A 292 -28.15 -13.52 -29.10
C GLY A 292 -29.25 -13.18 -28.10
N LEU A 293 -30.46 -12.93 -28.61
CA LEU A 293 -31.64 -12.66 -27.79
C LEU A 293 -32.08 -13.95 -27.07
N VAL A 294 -32.14 -13.91 -25.74
CA VAL A 294 -32.48 -15.08 -24.90
C VAL A 294 -33.72 -14.88 -24.03
N TYR A 295 -34.15 -13.63 -23.84
CA TYR A 295 -35.37 -13.30 -23.12
C TYR A 295 -36.04 -12.09 -23.74
N GLU A 296 -37.36 -12.14 -23.88
CA GLU A 296 -38.18 -11.02 -24.32
C GLU A 296 -39.54 -11.11 -23.63
N ASP A 297 -39.95 -10.03 -22.98
CA ASP A 297 -41.22 -9.96 -22.27
C ASP A 297 -41.86 -8.59 -22.43
N THR A 298 -43.19 -8.56 -22.40
CA THR A 298 -43.99 -7.35 -22.58
C THR A 298 -45.01 -7.23 -21.46
N SER A 299 -45.14 -6.03 -20.91
CA SER A 299 -46.13 -5.69 -19.90
C SER A 299 -46.84 -4.39 -20.28
N SER A 300 -47.79 -3.95 -19.47
CA SER A 300 -48.53 -2.71 -19.69
C SER A 300 -48.74 -1.95 -18.39
N ILE A 301 -48.47 -0.66 -18.40
CA ILE A 301 -48.80 0.24 -17.29
C ILE A 301 -50.23 0.73 -17.49
N SER A 302 -51.13 0.45 -16.55
CA SER A 302 -52.55 0.81 -16.68
C SER A 302 -52.78 2.31 -16.74
N SER A 303 -52.12 3.06 -15.86
CA SER A 303 -52.18 4.51 -15.76
C SER A 303 -50.93 5.04 -15.09
N LEU A 304 -50.40 6.18 -15.54
CA LEU A 304 -49.29 6.88 -14.91
C LEU A 304 -49.54 8.38 -14.99
N ALA A 305 -49.73 9.02 -13.83
CA ALA A 305 -49.94 10.47 -13.77
C ALA A 305 -48.68 11.23 -14.20
N ALA A 306 -48.83 12.49 -14.61
CA ALA A 306 -47.69 13.34 -14.95
C ALA A 306 -46.71 13.41 -13.77
N GLU A 307 -45.40 13.33 -14.05
CA GLU A 307 -44.30 13.28 -13.10
C GLU A 307 -44.23 12.02 -12.21
N GLU A 308 -45.20 11.11 -12.30
CA GLU A 308 -45.24 9.88 -11.51
C GLU A 308 -44.22 8.85 -12.04
N THR A 309 -43.61 8.11 -11.12
CA THR A 309 -42.73 6.98 -11.41
C THR A 309 -43.36 5.70 -10.88
N ILE A 310 -43.34 4.64 -11.69
CA ILE A 310 -43.81 3.31 -11.31
C ILE A 310 -42.76 2.26 -11.64
N GLN A 311 -42.62 1.27 -10.77
CA GLN A 311 -41.79 0.10 -11.01
C GLN A 311 -42.64 -1.04 -11.58
N ILE A 312 -42.15 -1.67 -12.63
CA ILE A 312 -42.80 -2.80 -13.31
C ILE A 312 -41.96 -4.06 -13.12
N GLU A 313 -42.64 -5.11 -12.67
CA GLU A 313 -42.12 -6.47 -12.61
C GLU A 313 -42.34 -7.15 -13.97
N PHE A 314 -41.29 -7.74 -14.51
CA PHE A 314 -41.36 -8.62 -15.68
C PHE A 314 -41.30 -10.08 -15.23
N ASN A 315 -41.64 -11.00 -16.13
CA ASN A 315 -41.59 -12.43 -15.83
C ASN A 315 -40.18 -12.89 -15.41
N ASP A 316 -40.14 -13.96 -14.61
CA ASP A 316 -38.89 -14.53 -14.10
C ASP A 316 -37.95 -14.98 -15.22
N TYR A 317 -36.65 -14.79 -15.00
CA TYR A 317 -35.58 -15.27 -15.88
C TYR A 317 -34.44 -15.92 -15.08
N ALA A 318 -33.72 -16.85 -15.71
CA ALA A 318 -32.50 -17.44 -15.17
C ALA A 318 -31.40 -17.44 -16.25
N PRO A 319 -30.17 -16.98 -15.97
CA PRO A 319 -29.05 -17.11 -16.90
C PRO A 319 -28.58 -18.57 -16.95
N PHE A 320 -28.34 -19.12 -18.14
CA PHE A 320 -27.89 -20.51 -18.31
C PHE A 320 -26.46 -20.66 -18.85
N GLU A 321 -25.78 -19.54 -19.12
CA GLU A 321 -24.40 -19.51 -19.59
C GLU A 321 -23.58 -18.49 -18.80
N SER A 322 -22.29 -18.78 -18.61
CA SER A 322 -21.36 -17.83 -18.00
C SER A 322 -21.08 -16.70 -18.99
N GLY A 323 -21.23 -15.45 -18.59
CA GLY A 323 -21.01 -14.35 -19.54
C GLY A 323 -21.71 -13.06 -19.18
N VAL A 324 -21.41 -12.02 -19.93
CA VAL A 324 -22.07 -10.72 -19.78
C VAL A 324 -23.37 -10.73 -20.58
N TYR A 325 -24.48 -10.47 -19.89
CA TYR A 325 -25.80 -10.27 -20.46
C TYR A 325 -26.10 -8.78 -20.55
N LYS A 326 -26.60 -8.32 -21.70
CA LYS A 326 -27.15 -6.98 -21.87
C LYS A 326 -28.66 -7.04 -21.63
N ILE A 327 -29.14 -6.21 -20.71
CA ILE A 327 -30.57 -6.05 -20.44
C ILE A 327 -31.01 -4.67 -20.94
N SER A 328 -32.10 -4.63 -21.69
CA SER A 328 -32.64 -3.40 -22.29
C SER A 328 -34.14 -3.33 -22.07
N ALA A 329 -34.60 -2.20 -21.51
CA ALA A 329 -36.01 -1.92 -21.31
C ALA A 329 -36.47 -0.80 -22.24
N TYR A 330 -37.73 -0.87 -22.66
CA TYR A 330 -38.34 0.03 -23.63
C TYR A 330 -39.75 0.43 -23.18
N SER A 331 -40.09 1.70 -23.26
CA SER A 331 -41.47 2.18 -23.41
C SER A 331 -41.82 2.23 -24.90
N SER A 332 -43.09 2.11 -25.25
CA SER A 332 -43.54 2.15 -26.65
C SER A 332 -44.90 2.83 -26.77
N LEU A 333 -45.04 4.00 -26.13
CA LEU A 333 -46.23 4.83 -26.27
C LEU A 333 -46.30 5.35 -27.72
N GLY A 334 -47.41 5.07 -28.42
CA GLY A 334 -47.51 5.31 -29.87
C GLY A 334 -47.41 6.78 -30.31
N ASP A 335 -47.77 7.71 -29.43
CA ASP A 335 -47.66 9.17 -29.63
C ASP A 335 -46.61 9.79 -28.70
N ASP A 336 -45.60 9.02 -28.27
CA ASP A 336 -44.51 9.58 -27.46
C ASP A 336 -43.78 10.68 -28.22
N GLN A 337 -43.62 11.84 -27.59
CA GLN A 337 -43.02 13.00 -28.21
C GLN A 337 -41.51 13.11 -27.95
N ASN A 338 -40.96 12.30 -27.04
CA ASN A 338 -39.53 12.27 -26.71
C ASN A 338 -38.92 10.87 -26.79
N ILE A 339 -38.94 10.29 -28.00
CA ILE A 339 -38.41 8.95 -28.30
C ILE A 339 -36.96 8.65 -27.86
N SER A 340 -36.19 9.65 -27.43
CA SER A 340 -34.79 9.51 -27.04
C SER A 340 -34.60 8.89 -25.64
N ASN A 341 -35.63 8.96 -24.78
CA ASN A 341 -35.61 8.43 -23.41
C ASN A 341 -36.49 7.17 -23.25
N ASP A 342 -37.09 6.69 -24.34
CA ASP A 342 -37.93 5.49 -24.38
C ASP A 342 -37.17 4.21 -24.04
N SER A 343 -35.83 4.24 -24.05
CA SER A 343 -35.03 3.04 -23.80
C SER A 343 -33.88 3.29 -22.85
N ILE A 344 -33.62 2.27 -22.03
CA ILE A 344 -32.44 2.20 -21.16
C ILE A 344 -31.80 0.83 -21.30
N SER A 345 -30.49 0.75 -21.07
CA SER A 345 -29.76 -0.51 -21.08
C SER A 345 -28.76 -0.60 -19.94
N SER A 346 -28.61 -1.79 -19.40
CA SER A 346 -27.62 -2.15 -18.39
C SER A 346 -27.01 -3.51 -18.75
N SER A 347 -26.14 -4.03 -17.88
CA SER A 347 -25.58 -5.36 -18.02
C SER A 347 -25.43 -6.04 -16.68
N PHE A 348 -25.59 -7.35 -16.64
CA PHE A 348 -25.25 -8.21 -15.50
C PHE A 348 -24.44 -9.40 -16.02
N ARG A 349 -23.90 -10.23 -15.13
CA ARG A 349 -23.11 -11.41 -15.51
C ARG A 349 -23.72 -12.70 -14.97
N GLY A 350 -23.96 -13.67 -15.85
CA GLY A 350 -24.14 -15.07 -15.47
C GLY A 350 -22.80 -15.62 -14.99
N SER A 351 -22.78 -16.19 -13.78
CA SER A 351 -21.57 -16.60 -13.06
C SER A 351 -21.68 -18.03 -12.55
N VAL A 352 -20.55 -18.75 -12.57
CA VAL A 352 -20.43 -20.05 -11.92
C VAL A 352 -20.01 -19.90 -10.46
N LEU A 353 -20.21 -20.96 -9.68
CA LEU A 353 -19.66 -21.08 -8.33
C LEU A 353 -18.27 -21.71 -8.39
N LEU A 354 -17.30 -21.06 -7.75
CA LEU A 354 -15.93 -21.55 -7.65
C LEU A 354 -15.64 -22.09 -6.25
N SER A 355 -14.96 -23.24 -6.17
CA SER A 355 -14.35 -23.78 -4.96
C SER A 355 -13.36 -24.90 -5.34
N GLY A 356 -12.45 -25.24 -4.42
CA GLY A 356 -11.49 -26.32 -4.60
C GLY A 356 -10.16 -25.88 -5.19
N THR A 357 -9.41 -26.83 -5.75
CA THR A 357 -8.06 -26.60 -6.29
C THR A 357 -8.10 -26.62 -7.81
N PHE A 358 -7.49 -25.61 -8.43
CA PHE A 358 -7.30 -25.51 -9.88
C PHE A 358 -5.80 -25.51 -10.17
N THR A 359 -5.36 -26.40 -11.06
CA THR A 359 -4.00 -26.37 -11.60
C THR A 359 -3.89 -25.26 -12.64
N VAL A 360 -2.86 -24.43 -12.52
CA VAL A 360 -2.63 -23.26 -13.38
C VAL A 360 -1.31 -23.42 -14.10
N GLY A 361 -1.31 -23.32 -15.43
CA GLY A 361 -0.14 -23.42 -16.29
C GLY A 361 -0.36 -24.32 -17.50
N ILE A 362 0.72 -24.59 -18.23
CA ILE A 362 0.69 -25.43 -19.44
C ILE A 362 0.11 -26.81 -19.08
N SER A 363 -1.01 -27.18 -19.70
CA SER A 363 -1.78 -28.41 -19.46
C SER A 363 -2.55 -28.50 -18.14
N GLY A 364 -2.67 -27.39 -17.39
CA GLY A 364 -3.51 -27.32 -16.20
C GLY A 364 -4.99 -27.11 -16.52
N ASP A 365 -5.82 -27.10 -15.48
CA ASP A 365 -7.25 -26.75 -15.56
C ASP A 365 -7.45 -25.35 -16.16
N ILE A 366 -6.52 -24.44 -15.85
CA ILE A 366 -6.45 -23.07 -16.36
C ILE A 366 -5.07 -22.85 -16.98
N THR A 367 -5.00 -22.32 -18.20
CA THR A 367 -3.76 -22.26 -18.97
C THR A 367 -2.80 -21.14 -18.56
N THR A 368 -3.30 -20.04 -18.00
CA THR A 368 -2.51 -18.86 -17.59
C THR A 368 -2.98 -18.32 -16.23
N LEU A 369 -2.10 -17.57 -15.56
CA LEU A 369 -2.48 -16.87 -14.33
C LEU A 369 -3.47 -15.74 -14.60
N ALA A 370 -3.34 -15.02 -15.72
CA ALA A 370 -4.30 -13.98 -16.09
C ALA A 370 -5.72 -14.54 -16.21
N THR A 371 -5.91 -15.67 -16.88
CA THR A 371 -7.23 -16.31 -16.99
C THR A 371 -7.73 -16.83 -15.64
N ALA A 372 -6.84 -17.27 -14.74
CA ALA A 372 -7.23 -17.66 -13.40
C ALA A 372 -7.72 -16.46 -12.57
N PHE A 373 -7.03 -15.33 -12.64
CA PHE A 373 -7.43 -14.08 -11.98
C PHE A 373 -8.74 -13.53 -12.55
N ASP A 374 -8.89 -13.56 -13.88
CA ASP A 374 -10.15 -13.19 -14.54
C ASP A 374 -11.30 -14.11 -14.12
N SER A 375 -11.04 -15.40 -13.95
CA SER A 375 -12.05 -16.36 -13.49
C SER A 375 -12.52 -16.04 -12.07
N LEU A 376 -11.59 -15.70 -11.16
CA LEU A 376 -11.92 -15.25 -9.81
C LEU A 376 -12.74 -13.95 -9.82
N ASN A 377 -12.27 -12.94 -10.56
CA ASN A 377 -12.94 -11.63 -10.65
C ASN A 377 -14.35 -11.71 -11.23
N ASN A 378 -14.59 -12.63 -12.17
CA ASN A 378 -15.85 -12.72 -12.90
C ASN A 378 -16.86 -13.67 -12.27
N ASN A 379 -16.50 -14.50 -11.29
CA ASN A 379 -17.39 -15.50 -10.71
C ASN A 379 -17.64 -15.28 -9.22
N ILE A 380 -18.40 -16.19 -8.60
CA ILE A 380 -18.77 -16.15 -7.18
C ILE A 380 -18.10 -17.32 -6.46
N LEU A 381 -17.47 -17.04 -5.31
CA LEU A 381 -16.82 -18.08 -4.51
C LEU A 381 -17.83 -18.75 -3.57
N SER A 382 -17.88 -20.07 -3.63
CA SER A 382 -18.70 -20.93 -2.76
C SER A 382 -17.90 -21.64 -1.68
N GLY A 383 -16.57 -21.61 -1.78
CA GLY A 383 -15.63 -22.24 -0.86
C GLY A 383 -14.21 -21.73 -1.09
N ASP A 384 -13.25 -22.22 -0.32
CA ASP A 384 -11.83 -21.89 -0.52
C ASP A 384 -11.38 -22.26 -1.94
N VAL A 385 -10.57 -21.40 -2.56
CA VAL A 385 -9.97 -21.64 -3.87
C VAL A 385 -8.46 -21.69 -3.74
N THR A 386 -7.84 -22.74 -4.29
CA THR A 386 -6.38 -22.83 -4.42
C THR A 386 -5.97 -22.87 -5.88
N LEU A 387 -5.19 -21.88 -6.31
CA LEU A 387 -4.49 -21.86 -7.59
C LEU A 387 -3.13 -22.53 -7.40
N SER A 388 -2.94 -23.72 -7.99
CA SER A 388 -1.73 -24.52 -7.88
C SER A 388 -0.89 -24.40 -9.15
N LEU A 389 0.26 -23.72 -9.06
CA LEU A 389 1.14 -23.46 -10.20
C LEU A 389 1.91 -24.72 -10.60
N ILE A 390 1.74 -25.16 -11.85
CA ILE A 390 2.38 -26.38 -12.38
C ILE A 390 3.49 -26.12 -13.40
N SER A 391 3.60 -24.89 -13.92
CA SER A 391 4.62 -24.51 -14.91
C SER A 391 5.84 -23.83 -14.28
N PRO A 392 7.05 -24.01 -14.87
CA PRO A 392 8.26 -23.34 -14.42
C PRO A 392 8.29 -21.85 -14.78
N LEU A 393 7.51 -21.43 -15.80
CA LEU A 393 7.51 -20.07 -16.31
C LEU A 393 6.08 -19.62 -16.66
N TYR A 394 5.74 -18.41 -16.22
CA TYR A 394 4.54 -17.67 -16.60
C TYR A 394 4.96 -16.34 -17.20
N THR A 395 4.37 -15.96 -18.33
CA THR A 395 4.53 -14.64 -18.93
C THR A 395 3.16 -14.02 -19.05
N GLU A 396 2.90 -13.01 -18.24
CA GLU A 396 1.55 -12.54 -17.97
C GLU A 396 1.44 -11.03 -18.28
N PRO A 397 0.24 -10.55 -18.66
CA PRO A 397 -0.12 -9.14 -18.50
C PRO A 397 -0.20 -8.77 -17.01
N PRO A 398 -0.39 -7.49 -16.65
CA PRO A 398 -0.63 -7.10 -15.26
C PRO A 398 -1.74 -7.93 -14.61
N LEU A 399 -1.47 -8.49 -13.43
CA LEU A 399 -2.40 -9.36 -12.71
C LEU A 399 -3.13 -8.56 -11.64
N THR A 400 -4.46 -8.61 -11.60
CA THR A 400 -5.26 -7.87 -10.62
C THR A 400 -6.41 -8.72 -10.09
N LEU A 401 -6.53 -8.83 -8.78
CA LEU A 401 -7.76 -9.25 -8.10
C LEU A 401 -8.50 -8.00 -7.65
N GLY A 402 -9.69 -7.79 -8.19
CA GLY A 402 -10.63 -6.78 -7.72
C GLY A 402 -11.59 -7.37 -6.68
N PRO A 403 -12.55 -6.58 -6.15
CA PRO A 403 -13.50 -7.07 -5.16
C PRO A 403 -14.17 -8.38 -5.58
N ILE A 404 -14.09 -9.39 -4.71
CA ILE A 404 -14.59 -10.75 -4.95
C ILE A 404 -15.95 -10.94 -4.27
N ASP A 405 -16.87 -11.58 -5.00
CA ASP A 405 -18.19 -11.94 -4.50
C ASP A 405 -18.18 -13.35 -3.90
N TYR A 406 -18.82 -13.49 -2.74
CA TYR A 406 -18.93 -14.76 -2.01
C TYR A 406 -20.40 -15.17 -1.88
N ALA A 407 -20.69 -16.46 -2.01
CA ALA A 407 -22.06 -16.98 -1.90
C ALA A 407 -22.60 -16.94 -0.45
N SER A 408 -21.73 -16.96 0.56
CA SER A 408 -22.12 -16.89 1.97
C SER A 408 -21.11 -16.13 2.82
N THR A 409 -20.02 -16.79 3.24
CA THR A 409 -18.94 -16.19 4.03
C THR A 409 -17.71 -15.95 3.15
N PRO A 410 -16.88 -14.93 3.44
CA PRO A 410 -15.58 -14.78 2.80
C PRO A 410 -14.76 -16.07 2.91
N THR A 411 -14.20 -16.51 1.79
CA THR A 411 -13.38 -17.72 1.68
C THR A 411 -11.94 -17.34 1.36
N ARG A 412 -11.01 -18.27 1.56
CA ARG A 412 -9.59 -18.03 1.28
C ARG A 412 -9.31 -18.26 -0.20
N ILE A 413 -8.46 -17.40 -0.76
CA ILE A 413 -7.84 -17.62 -2.07
C ILE A 413 -6.36 -17.82 -1.85
N ILE A 414 -5.85 -18.98 -2.25
CA ILE A 414 -4.46 -19.37 -2.07
C ILE A 414 -3.81 -19.51 -3.44
N LEU A 415 -2.76 -18.75 -3.71
CA LEU A 415 -1.86 -18.98 -4.84
C LEU A 415 -0.60 -19.64 -4.30
N LYS A 416 -0.28 -20.85 -4.78
CA LYS A 416 0.95 -21.56 -4.40
C LYS A 416 1.49 -22.45 -5.50
N THR A 417 2.74 -22.84 -5.40
CA THR A 417 3.34 -23.82 -6.31
C THR A 417 2.86 -25.25 -6.03
N SER A 418 2.90 -26.13 -7.04
CA SER A 418 2.51 -27.55 -6.97
C SER A 418 3.74 -28.46 -6.91
N GLY A 419 3.82 -29.37 -5.94
CA GLY A 419 4.98 -30.28 -5.80
C GLY A 419 6.30 -29.50 -5.66
N GLU A 420 7.46 -30.13 -5.86
CA GLU A 420 8.79 -29.46 -5.75
C GLU A 420 9.10 -28.48 -6.92
N GLN A 421 8.08 -27.83 -7.48
CA GLN A 421 8.19 -26.94 -8.63
C GLN A 421 8.64 -25.54 -8.20
N THR A 422 9.66 -25.02 -8.90
CA THR A 422 10.03 -23.60 -8.84
C THR A 422 9.43 -22.86 -10.03
N SER A 423 8.64 -21.82 -9.77
CA SER A 423 7.94 -21.04 -10.79
C SER A 423 8.47 -19.62 -10.86
N THR A 424 8.73 -19.14 -12.07
CA THR A 424 9.01 -17.73 -12.35
C THR A 424 7.81 -17.08 -13.02
N ILE A 425 7.30 -15.98 -12.47
CA ILE A 425 6.19 -15.20 -13.00
C ILE A 425 6.75 -13.88 -13.51
N ASN A 426 6.82 -13.72 -14.83
CA ASN A 426 7.22 -12.48 -15.48
C ASN A 426 5.97 -11.70 -15.88
N VAL A 427 5.77 -10.53 -15.29
CA VAL A 427 4.62 -9.66 -15.56
C VAL A 427 5.04 -8.47 -16.40
N ASN A 428 4.47 -8.34 -17.59
CA ASN A 428 4.69 -7.21 -18.49
C ASN A 428 3.83 -6.01 -18.05
N SER A 429 4.30 -5.28 -17.04
CA SER A 429 3.58 -4.12 -16.49
C SER A 429 3.40 -2.99 -17.51
N THR A 430 2.31 -2.23 -17.38
CA THR A 430 1.97 -1.11 -18.26
C THR A 430 1.96 0.21 -17.49
N SER A 431 2.00 1.36 -18.16
CA SER A 431 1.94 2.65 -17.47
C SER A 431 0.63 2.86 -16.67
N ALA A 432 -0.47 2.23 -17.10
CA ALA A 432 -1.75 2.27 -16.41
C ALA A 432 -1.85 1.26 -15.25
N GLN A 433 -1.05 0.19 -15.30
CA GLN A 433 -1.00 -0.87 -14.30
C GLN A 433 0.47 -1.19 -13.98
N PRO A 434 1.14 -0.35 -13.18
CA PRO A 434 2.58 -0.40 -13.00
C PRO A 434 3.01 -1.42 -11.94
N TYR A 435 2.28 -2.54 -11.85
CA TYR A 435 2.48 -3.58 -10.85
C TYR A 435 2.66 -4.97 -11.47
N GLY A 436 3.27 -5.89 -10.72
CA GLY A 436 3.26 -7.32 -11.00
C GLY A 436 1.90 -7.93 -10.64
N ILE A 437 1.61 -8.01 -9.34
CA ILE A 437 0.33 -8.48 -8.82
C ILE A 437 -0.32 -7.37 -7.99
N ALA A 438 -1.59 -7.07 -8.24
CA ALA A 438 -2.39 -6.16 -7.42
C ALA A 438 -3.57 -6.89 -6.77
N ILE A 439 -3.74 -6.71 -5.46
CA ILE A 439 -4.90 -7.11 -4.68
C ILE A 439 -5.65 -5.83 -4.30
N ARG A 440 -6.82 -5.61 -4.91
CA ARG A 440 -7.57 -4.36 -4.82
C ARG A 440 -8.96 -4.61 -4.26
N GLY A 441 -9.19 -4.17 -3.02
CA GLY A 441 -10.47 -4.37 -2.31
C GLY A 441 -10.84 -5.83 -2.12
N THR A 442 -9.84 -6.71 -1.96
CA THR A 442 -10.07 -8.14 -1.68
C THR A 442 -9.30 -8.55 -0.45
N SER A 443 -9.97 -9.28 0.43
CA SER A 443 -9.42 -9.77 1.69
C SER A 443 -9.18 -11.28 1.64
N ASN A 444 -8.36 -11.79 2.57
CA ASN A 444 -8.06 -13.23 2.74
C ASN A 444 -7.34 -13.90 1.55
N ILE A 445 -6.49 -13.16 0.83
CA ILE A 445 -5.58 -13.72 -0.16
C ILE A 445 -4.30 -14.21 0.53
N THR A 446 -3.84 -15.41 0.18
CA THR A 446 -2.50 -15.88 0.52
C THR A 446 -1.73 -16.19 -0.75
N ILE A 447 -0.63 -15.48 -0.99
CA ILE A 447 0.36 -15.85 -2.00
C ILE A 447 1.53 -16.48 -1.27
N ASP A 448 1.73 -17.77 -1.48
CA ASP A 448 2.73 -18.57 -0.80
C ASP A 448 3.67 -19.21 -1.80
N GLY A 449 4.92 -18.76 -1.80
CA GLY A 449 5.94 -19.34 -2.67
C GLY A 449 6.49 -20.68 -2.19
N SER A 450 6.05 -21.24 -1.07
CA SER A 450 6.45 -22.58 -0.63
C SER A 450 5.58 -23.69 -1.24
N ASP A 451 6.26 -24.75 -1.67
CA ASP A 451 5.65 -26.00 -2.15
C ASP A 451 5.27 -26.97 -1.03
N ASN A 452 6.09 -27.03 0.02
CA ASN A 452 6.11 -28.09 1.03
C ASN A 452 5.77 -27.59 2.44
N ALA A 453 5.11 -26.43 2.55
CA ALA A 453 4.77 -25.77 3.82
C ALA A 453 5.99 -25.49 4.71
N THR A 454 7.16 -25.30 4.09
CA THR A 454 8.37 -24.79 4.74
C THR A 454 8.53 -23.29 4.46
N ASN A 455 9.73 -22.77 4.68
CA ASN A 455 10.14 -21.40 4.38
C ASN A 455 10.83 -21.30 2.99
N SER A 456 10.62 -22.28 2.11
CA SER A 456 11.19 -22.33 0.76
C SER A 456 10.61 -21.24 -0.15
N ARG A 457 11.47 -20.56 -0.91
CA ARG A 457 11.07 -19.46 -1.83
C ARG A 457 10.99 -19.93 -3.29
N ASN A 458 10.06 -20.84 -3.60
CA ASN A 458 9.94 -21.45 -4.93
C ASN A 458 9.17 -20.60 -5.95
N ILE A 459 8.60 -19.45 -5.57
CA ILE A 459 8.02 -18.50 -6.53
C ILE A 459 8.92 -17.26 -6.64
N THR A 460 9.37 -16.97 -7.87
CA THR A 460 9.97 -15.68 -8.24
C THR A 460 8.98 -14.84 -9.03
N LEU A 461 8.63 -13.65 -8.53
CA LEU A 461 7.82 -12.66 -9.20
C LEU A 461 8.69 -11.52 -9.74
N ASN A 462 8.64 -11.29 -11.04
CA ASN A 462 9.30 -10.18 -11.69
C ASN A 462 8.26 -9.25 -12.34
N ALA A 463 8.11 -8.02 -11.82
CA ALA A 463 7.44 -6.95 -12.55
C ALA A 463 8.44 -6.32 -13.52
N ILE A 464 8.36 -6.63 -14.82
CA ILE A 464 9.43 -6.37 -15.77
C ILE A 464 9.23 -5.09 -16.60
N GLY A 465 10.35 -4.51 -17.03
CA GLY A 465 10.40 -3.32 -17.88
C GLY A 465 10.15 -2.01 -17.13
N LYS A 466 10.19 -0.90 -17.86
CA LYS A 466 10.16 0.47 -17.28
C LYS A 466 8.89 0.84 -16.50
N ASN A 467 7.83 0.05 -16.64
CA ASN A 467 6.58 0.28 -15.94
C ASN A 467 6.37 -0.74 -14.81
N GLY A 468 7.27 -1.72 -14.64
CA GLY A 468 7.22 -2.67 -13.54
C GLY A 468 7.70 -2.01 -12.26
N MET A 469 6.98 -1.00 -11.79
CA MET A 469 7.41 -0.17 -10.66
C MET A 469 7.12 -0.85 -9.32
N ILE A 470 6.01 -1.59 -9.23
CA ILE A 470 5.56 -2.22 -7.99
C ILE A 470 5.58 -3.75 -8.17
N GLY A 471 6.27 -4.50 -7.32
CA GLY A 471 6.21 -5.97 -7.36
C GLY A 471 4.81 -6.47 -6.98
N ILE A 472 4.41 -6.18 -5.74
CA ILE A 472 3.10 -6.51 -5.18
C ILE A 472 2.41 -5.26 -4.63
N PHE A 473 1.16 -5.04 -5.02
CA PHE A 473 0.30 -3.99 -4.50
C PHE A 473 -0.86 -4.60 -3.72
N ILE A 474 -1.12 -4.10 -2.50
CA ILE A 474 -2.30 -4.43 -1.71
C ILE A 474 -2.96 -3.12 -1.29
N GLY A 475 -4.25 -2.96 -1.59
CA GLY A 475 -4.96 -1.77 -1.15
C GLY A 475 -6.47 -1.83 -1.35
N GLY A 476 -7.22 -1.24 -0.44
CA GLY A 476 -8.65 -1.06 -0.53
C GLY A 476 -9.09 -0.21 -1.73
N VAL A 477 -10.38 -0.26 -2.01
CA VAL A 477 -11.07 0.64 -2.95
C VAL A 477 -12.35 1.15 -2.31
N ASP A 478 -13.01 2.12 -2.92
CA ASP A 478 -14.30 2.62 -2.43
C ASP A 478 -15.31 1.47 -2.27
N GLY A 479 -15.73 1.23 -1.02
CA GLY A 479 -16.70 0.19 -0.66
C GLY A 479 -16.13 -1.22 -0.46
N ALA A 480 -14.82 -1.44 -0.57
CA ALA A 480 -14.21 -2.74 -0.34
C ALA A 480 -12.78 -2.67 0.23
N TYR A 481 -12.54 -3.40 1.32
CA TYR A 481 -11.24 -3.46 2.01
C TYR A 481 -10.32 -4.55 1.45
N ALA A 482 -9.03 -4.35 1.59
CA ALA A 482 -8.01 -5.35 1.30
C ALA A 482 -7.36 -5.88 2.58
N ASP A 483 -8.13 -6.54 3.44
CA ASP A 483 -7.70 -6.96 4.77
C ASP A 483 -7.12 -8.38 4.80
N SER A 484 -6.28 -8.65 5.80
CA SER A 484 -5.82 -10.00 6.14
C SER A 484 -5.16 -10.75 4.97
N ASN A 485 -4.51 -10.01 4.06
CA ASN A 485 -3.76 -10.60 2.97
C ASN A 485 -2.35 -10.99 3.43
N ILE A 486 -1.87 -12.14 2.96
CA ILE A 486 -0.58 -12.71 3.35
C ILE A 486 0.26 -12.95 2.09
N ILE A 487 1.38 -12.27 2.02
CA ILE A 487 2.41 -12.49 1.01
C ILE A 487 3.58 -13.15 1.72
N ARG A 488 3.92 -14.38 1.33
CA ARG A 488 5.01 -15.09 1.99
C ARG A 488 5.85 -15.95 1.07
N ASN A 489 7.08 -16.19 1.50
CA ASN A 489 7.98 -17.16 0.86
C ASN A 489 8.25 -16.83 -0.62
N LEU A 490 8.32 -15.57 -1.01
CA LEU A 490 8.51 -15.16 -2.41
C LEU A 490 9.90 -14.56 -2.64
N ILE A 491 10.38 -14.63 -3.87
CA ILE A 491 11.42 -13.73 -4.39
C ILE A 491 10.72 -12.67 -5.24
N ILE A 492 10.87 -11.39 -4.91
CA ILE A 492 10.18 -10.27 -5.57
C ILE A 492 11.21 -9.30 -6.16
N ARG A 493 11.03 -8.98 -7.45
CA ARG A 493 11.89 -8.04 -8.19
C ARG A 493 11.05 -7.10 -9.05
N THR A 494 11.55 -5.89 -9.27
CA THR A 494 10.91 -4.86 -10.10
C THR A 494 11.77 -4.48 -11.30
N GLY A 495 11.26 -3.61 -12.16
CA GLY A 495 11.94 -3.12 -13.35
C GLY A 495 13.05 -2.09 -13.09
N ALA A 496 13.38 -1.85 -11.82
CA ALA A 496 14.31 -0.80 -11.38
C ALA A 496 15.73 -0.98 -11.94
N ASP A 497 16.13 -2.21 -12.31
CA ASP A 497 17.42 -2.56 -12.91
C ASP A 497 17.76 -1.79 -14.21
N SER A 498 16.80 -1.09 -14.82
CA SER A 498 16.92 -0.59 -16.19
C SER A 498 16.94 0.93 -16.36
N LEU A 499 16.89 1.75 -15.28
CA LEU A 499 16.49 3.15 -15.43
C LEU A 499 17.20 4.21 -14.58
N SER A 500 17.15 5.43 -15.11
CA SER A 500 17.70 6.66 -14.54
C SER A 500 16.80 7.37 -13.53
N THR A 501 15.62 6.81 -13.22
CA THR A 501 14.61 7.37 -12.28
C THR A 501 13.92 6.23 -11.53
N SER A 502 14.05 6.19 -10.19
CA SER A 502 13.49 5.13 -9.34
C SER A 502 12.34 5.59 -8.44
N ASP A 503 11.85 6.82 -8.61
CA ASP A 503 10.71 7.33 -7.83
C ASP A 503 9.45 6.49 -8.08
N GLY A 504 8.73 6.16 -7.00
CA GLY A 504 7.53 5.31 -7.03
C GLY A 504 7.78 3.82 -7.27
N TYR A 505 9.02 3.33 -7.18
CA TYR A 505 9.35 1.91 -7.26
C TYR A 505 9.29 1.23 -5.88
N TYR A 506 8.53 0.14 -5.79
CA TYR A 506 8.29 -0.62 -4.57
C TYR A 506 8.46 -2.12 -4.79
N GLY A 507 9.19 -2.81 -3.93
CA GLY A 507 9.14 -4.28 -3.90
C GLY A 507 7.74 -4.76 -3.56
N ALA A 508 7.22 -4.31 -2.42
CA ALA A 508 5.82 -4.44 -2.03
C ALA A 508 5.27 -3.10 -1.51
N LEU A 509 4.00 -2.82 -1.82
CA LEU A 509 3.30 -1.62 -1.38
C LEU A 509 1.96 -2.01 -0.75
N LEU A 510 1.83 -1.76 0.56
CA LEU A 510 0.59 -1.85 1.32
C LEU A 510 -0.01 -0.45 1.44
N TYR A 511 -1.10 -0.19 0.74
CA TYR A 511 -1.63 1.16 0.57
C TYR A 511 -3.13 1.17 0.81
N GLY A 512 -3.54 1.64 1.98
CA GLY A 512 -4.95 1.70 2.37
C GLY A 512 -5.77 2.61 1.47
N ASN A 513 -7.09 2.61 1.66
CA ASN A 513 -7.93 3.54 0.92
C ASN A 513 -7.66 5.00 1.33
N ASN A 514 -7.65 5.26 2.64
CA ASN A 514 -7.22 6.52 3.24
C ASN A 514 -7.08 6.34 4.77
N ILE A 515 -6.62 7.37 5.46
CA ILE A 515 -6.40 7.34 6.91
C ILE A 515 -7.66 7.03 7.75
N TYR A 516 -8.87 7.32 7.25
CA TYR A 516 -10.13 7.05 7.95
C TYR A 516 -10.67 5.64 7.67
N TYR A 517 -10.24 5.04 6.56
CA TYR A 517 -10.60 3.69 6.15
C TYR A 517 -9.32 2.91 5.83
N PRO A 518 -8.45 2.67 6.83
CA PRO A 518 -7.24 1.89 6.63
C PRO A 518 -7.60 0.41 6.39
N ASP A 519 -6.82 -0.28 5.58
CA ASP A 519 -6.91 -1.75 5.55
C ASP A 519 -6.15 -2.33 6.75
N ALA A 520 -6.50 -3.54 7.18
CA ALA A 520 -6.02 -4.13 8.41
C ALA A 520 -5.39 -5.51 8.23
N GLY A 521 -4.36 -5.79 9.01
CA GLY A 521 -3.81 -7.13 9.19
C GLY A 521 -3.08 -7.71 7.97
N ASN A 522 -2.62 -6.88 7.04
CA ASN A 522 -1.81 -7.32 5.90
C ASN A 522 -0.38 -7.69 6.32
N ARG A 523 0.17 -8.74 5.71
CA ARG A 523 1.43 -9.36 6.15
C ARG A 523 2.36 -9.66 4.99
N ILE A 524 3.63 -9.26 5.12
CA ILE A 524 4.74 -9.63 4.22
C ILE A 524 5.76 -10.44 5.02
N ILE A 525 5.93 -11.73 4.71
CA ILE A 525 6.67 -12.68 5.57
C ILE A 525 7.68 -13.51 4.77
N ASN A 526 8.92 -13.58 5.24
CA ASN A 526 9.95 -14.45 4.64
C ASN A 526 10.13 -14.26 3.12
N CYS A 527 10.00 -13.02 2.64
CA CYS A 527 10.25 -12.69 1.24
C CYS A 527 11.71 -12.25 1.04
N ASP A 528 12.26 -12.57 -0.13
CA ASP A 528 13.47 -11.98 -0.69
C ASP A 528 13.05 -10.81 -1.59
N ILE A 529 13.40 -9.58 -1.21
CA ILE A 529 13.09 -8.38 -1.97
C ILE A 529 14.42 -7.75 -2.37
N SER A 530 14.68 -7.78 -3.66
CA SER A 530 15.88 -7.22 -4.26
C SER A 530 15.53 -6.50 -5.55
N LYS A 531 16.40 -5.60 -6.00
CA LYS A 531 16.21 -4.86 -7.26
C LYS A 531 14.89 -4.09 -7.30
N HIS A 532 14.51 -3.52 -6.16
CA HIS A 532 13.18 -2.94 -5.94
C HIS A 532 13.08 -1.45 -6.25
N GLY A 533 14.20 -0.73 -6.43
CA GLY A 533 14.16 0.71 -6.67
C GLY A 533 14.13 1.53 -5.37
N ALA A 534 13.23 2.50 -5.27
CA ALA A 534 13.18 3.44 -4.14
C ALA A 534 12.87 2.80 -2.79
N VAL A 535 11.93 1.85 -2.71
CA VAL A 535 11.47 1.31 -1.42
C VAL A 535 11.32 -0.20 -1.49
N GLY A 536 11.88 -0.94 -0.54
CA GLY A 536 11.69 -2.39 -0.46
C GLY A 536 10.24 -2.73 -0.13
N ILE A 537 9.77 -2.26 1.04
CA ILE A 537 8.38 -2.39 1.48
C ILE A 537 7.85 -1.03 1.94
N GLY A 538 6.82 -0.53 1.27
CA GLY A 538 6.09 0.68 1.67
C GLY A 538 4.76 0.34 2.35
N VAL A 539 4.43 1.05 3.42
CA VAL A 539 3.16 0.89 4.14
C VAL A 539 2.54 2.25 4.40
N GLN A 540 1.29 2.46 3.99
CA GLN A 540 0.55 3.68 4.27
C GLN A 540 -0.93 3.37 4.50
N TRP A 541 -1.53 4.05 5.48
CA TRP A 541 -2.94 3.87 5.85
C TRP A 541 -3.30 2.40 6.11
N GLN A 542 -2.52 1.74 6.96
CA GLN A 542 -2.72 0.35 7.34
C GLN A 542 -2.78 0.23 8.86
N LEU A 543 -3.65 -0.63 9.37
CA LEU A 543 -3.73 -0.95 10.79
C LEU A 543 -3.14 -2.35 11.05
N GLY A 544 -2.09 -2.43 11.86
CA GLY A 544 -1.56 -3.72 12.31
C GLY A 544 -0.86 -4.52 11.20
N SER A 545 -0.12 -3.85 10.30
CA SER A 545 0.68 -4.55 9.30
C SER A 545 1.82 -5.34 9.95
N VAL A 546 2.14 -6.53 9.42
CA VAL A 546 3.24 -7.37 9.92
C VAL A 546 4.27 -7.58 8.81
N ILE A 547 5.50 -7.13 9.06
CA ILE A 547 6.64 -7.26 8.14
C ILE A 547 7.70 -8.07 8.85
N GLU A 548 7.77 -9.34 8.52
CA GLU A 548 8.48 -10.32 9.35
C GLU A 548 9.44 -11.20 8.54
N ASN A 549 10.66 -11.40 9.03
CA ASN A 549 11.64 -12.36 8.48
C ASN A 549 12.01 -12.11 7.01
N ASN A 550 11.82 -10.89 6.49
CA ASN A 550 12.13 -10.57 5.10
C ASN A 550 13.62 -10.25 4.94
N ARG A 551 14.15 -10.56 3.76
CA ARG A 551 15.47 -10.11 3.32
C ARG A 551 15.29 -9.01 2.29
N ILE A 552 15.64 -7.77 2.63
CA ILE A 552 15.47 -6.59 1.77
C ILE A 552 16.86 -6.03 1.47
N HIS A 553 17.35 -6.24 0.24
CA HIS A 553 18.78 -6.02 0.01
C HIS A 553 19.19 -5.73 -1.43
N ASP A 554 20.47 -5.35 -1.54
CA ASP A 554 21.23 -5.14 -2.77
C ASP A 554 20.58 -4.13 -3.72
N TRP A 555 20.33 -2.94 -3.18
CA TRP A 555 19.90 -1.78 -3.93
C TRP A 555 20.95 -0.67 -3.92
N LEU A 556 21.47 -0.34 -5.10
CA LEU A 556 22.35 0.79 -5.31
C LEU A 556 21.73 1.73 -6.33
N GLN A 557 21.26 2.88 -5.87
CA GLN A 557 20.83 3.95 -6.76
C GLN A 557 22.05 4.65 -7.35
N ILE A 558 22.21 4.54 -8.67
CA ILE A 558 23.30 5.19 -9.43
C ILE A 558 22.86 6.45 -10.19
N SER A 559 21.56 6.73 -10.21
CA SER A 559 20.93 7.85 -10.93
C SER A 559 19.49 8.04 -10.46
N GLY A 560 18.93 9.24 -10.67
CA GLY A 560 17.54 9.57 -10.34
C GLY A 560 17.43 10.48 -9.13
N GLU A 561 16.24 11.08 -8.96
CA GLU A 561 16.01 12.10 -7.94
C GLU A 561 15.16 11.64 -6.74
N ASN A 562 15.49 10.52 -6.10
CA ASN A 562 14.70 9.98 -4.98
C ASN A 562 15.55 9.37 -3.88
N ASP A 563 15.02 9.31 -2.66
CA ASP A 563 15.64 8.58 -1.55
C ASP A 563 15.44 7.07 -1.70
N VAL A 564 16.22 6.32 -0.93
CA VAL A 564 16.19 4.85 -0.94
C VAL A 564 15.92 4.29 0.45
N HIS A 565 15.02 3.31 0.52
CA HIS A 565 14.52 2.73 1.77
C HIS A 565 14.50 1.21 1.69
N GLY A 566 14.84 0.56 2.80
CA GLY A 566 14.47 -0.84 3.02
C GLY A 566 12.97 -0.94 3.28
N ILE A 567 12.52 -0.36 4.40
CA ILE A 567 11.11 -0.31 4.82
C ILE A 567 10.72 1.14 5.08
N TRP A 568 9.55 1.55 4.60
CA TRP A 568 8.97 2.86 4.89
C TRP A 568 7.55 2.71 5.42
N LEU A 569 7.38 2.99 6.72
CA LEU A 569 6.09 3.18 7.37
C LEU A 569 5.69 4.64 7.26
N SER A 570 4.64 4.94 6.52
CA SER A 570 4.16 6.28 6.21
C SER A 570 2.86 6.58 6.99
N GLU A 571 2.32 7.78 6.81
CA GLU A 571 1.12 8.28 7.49
C GLU A 571 0.05 7.19 7.68
N GLY A 572 -0.37 6.98 8.92
CA GLY A 572 -1.46 6.06 9.24
C GLY A 572 -1.12 4.56 9.15
N ALA A 573 0.15 4.16 9.07
CA ALA A 573 0.58 2.77 9.24
C ALA A 573 0.66 2.35 10.73
N THR A 574 -0.42 2.57 11.48
CA THR A 574 -0.46 2.42 12.95
C THR A 574 -0.42 0.97 13.41
N ASN A 575 0.08 0.72 14.64
CA ASN A 575 0.23 -0.60 15.25
C ASN A 575 1.01 -1.62 14.40
N SER A 576 1.85 -1.15 13.48
CA SER A 576 2.64 -2.02 12.60
C SER A 576 3.78 -2.69 13.37
N THR A 577 4.08 -3.94 13.00
CA THR A 577 5.19 -4.72 13.56
C THR A 577 6.21 -5.02 12.45
N VAL A 578 7.47 -4.67 12.70
CA VAL A 578 8.62 -4.93 11.83
C VAL A 578 9.62 -5.77 12.61
N SER A 579 9.73 -7.06 12.31
CA SER A 579 10.56 -7.96 13.12
C SER A 579 11.32 -9.01 12.35
N GLY A 580 12.51 -9.39 12.83
CA GLY A 580 13.30 -10.48 12.23
C GLY A 580 13.80 -10.20 10.81
N ASN A 581 13.70 -8.95 10.32
CA ASN A 581 14.11 -8.65 8.95
C ASN A 581 15.62 -8.45 8.86
N ILE A 582 16.20 -8.91 7.74
CA ILE A 582 17.58 -8.62 7.35
C ILE A 582 17.53 -7.56 6.25
N ILE A 583 17.95 -6.34 6.57
CA ILE A 583 17.85 -5.17 5.70
C ILE A 583 19.25 -4.64 5.44
N GLY A 584 19.70 -4.59 4.19
CA GLY A 584 21.00 -3.96 3.97
C GLY A 584 21.50 -3.87 2.55
N ASN A 585 22.65 -3.22 2.40
CA ASN A 585 23.12 -2.71 1.11
C ASN A 585 22.05 -1.85 0.41
N ILE A 586 21.39 -0.97 1.18
CA ILE A 586 20.50 0.06 0.64
C ILE A 586 21.31 1.34 0.52
N GLN A 587 21.66 1.70 -0.71
CA GLN A 587 22.69 2.71 -0.96
C GLN A 587 22.31 3.68 -2.09
N THR A 588 22.88 4.88 -2.02
CA THR A 588 22.81 5.87 -3.09
C THR A 588 24.18 6.44 -3.41
N ALA A 589 24.51 6.52 -4.71
CA ALA A 589 25.78 7.04 -5.23
C ALA A 589 25.64 8.44 -5.86
N VAL A 590 24.48 9.07 -5.75
CA VAL A 590 24.17 10.39 -6.34
C VAL A 590 24.21 11.51 -5.30
N ASN A 591 24.71 12.68 -5.68
CA ASN A 591 24.94 13.85 -4.81
C ASN A 591 23.65 14.65 -4.53
N TYR A 592 22.67 14.04 -3.87
CA TYR A 592 21.47 14.74 -3.36
C TYR A 592 20.53 13.87 -2.48
N PHE A 593 20.80 12.58 -2.25
CA PHE A 593 19.79 11.64 -1.72
C PHE A 593 20.21 10.91 -0.47
N TRP A 594 19.20 10.48 0.28
CA TRP A 594 19.36 9.85 1.57
C TRP A 594 19.10 8.35 1.49
N ALA A 595 19.70 7.60 2.42
CA ALA A 595 19.55 6.16 2.51
C ALA A 595 19.00 5.78 3.88
N TYR A 596 18.00 4.90 3.86
CA TYR A 596 17.25 4.46 5.02
C TYR A 596 17.16 2.94 5.10
N GLY A 597 17.45 2.37 6.27
CA GLY A 597 17.06 1.00 6.57
C GLY A 597 15.56 0.91 6.79
N ILE A 598 15.09 1.55 7.87
CA ILE A 598 13.69 1.66 8.24
C ILE A 598 13.36 3.14 8.49
N GLU A 599 12.36 3.67 7.79
CA GLU A 599 11.76 4.97 8.10
C GLU A 599 10.38 4.78 8.75
N ASN A 600 10.20 5.38 9.92
CA ASN A 600 8.94 5.44 10.66
C ASN A 600 8.39 6.87 10.64
N GLY A 601 7.48 7.12 9.71
CA GLY A 601 6.73 8.36 9.57
C GLY A 601 5.22 8.20 9.71
N VAL A 602 4.80 7.32 10.60
CA VAL A 602 3.38 7.04 10.87
C VAL A 602 2.61 8.29 11.33
N GLY A 603 3.23 9.10 12.20
CA GLY A 603 2.64 10.30 12.77
C GLY A 603 1.65 9.99 13.89
N GLU A 604 0.52 10.70 13.90
CA GLU A 604 -0.48 10.61 14.97
C GLU A 604 -1.02 9.18 15.13
N GLY A 605 -1.10 8.71 16.39
CA GLY A 605 -1.56 7.36 16.70
C GLY A 605 -0.54 6.26 16.43
N SER A 606 0.73 6.60 16.18
CA SER A 606 1.81 5.61 16.10
C SER A 606 1.85 4.75 17.36
N THR A 607 2.22 3.48 17.18
CA THR A 607 2.37 2.40 18.17
C THR A 607 3.22 1.28 17.55
N VAL A 608 4.23 1.67 16.77
CA VAL A 608 5.04 0.77 15.94
C VAL A 608 5.99 -0.04 16.81
N LYS A 609 6.19 -1.31 16.46
CA LYS A 609 7.19 -2.19 17.08
C LYS A 609 8.24 -2.59 16.05
N ILE A 610 9.50 -2.24 16.30
CA ILE A 610 10.64 -2.59 15.47
C ILE A 610 11.62 -3.40 16.33
N PHE A 611 11.73 -4.71 16.11
CA PHE A 611 12.57 -5.55 16.96
C PHE A 611 13.22 -6.75 16.27
N ASN A 612 14.31 -7.29 16.82
CA ASN A 612 15.06 -8.43 16.26
C ASN A 612 15.45 -8.22 14.78
N ASN A 613 15.62 -7.00 14.29
CA ASN A 613 16.05 -6.77 12.91
C ASN A 613 17.58 -6.69 12.84
N MET A 614 18.16 -7.23 11.76
CA MET A 614 19.57 -7.04 11.41
C MET A 614 19.66 -6.03 10.27
N ILE A 615 20.22 -4.85 10.52
CA ILE A 615 20.30 -3.75 9.54
C ILE A 615 21.77 -3.46 9.23
N TYR A 616 22.18 -3.50 7.97
CA TYR A 616 23.58 -3.32 7.60
C TYR A 616 23.82 -2.48 6.34
N ASN A 617 24.95 -1.77 6.29
CA ASN A 617 25.44 -1.04 5.10
C ASN A 617 24.39 -0.12 4.43
N ILE A 618 23.63 0.62 5.24
CA ILE A 618 22.79 1.72 4.77
C ILE A 618 23.69 2.93 4.50
N LEU A 619 23.76 3.39 3.26
CA LEU A 619 24.81 4.34 2.87
C LEU A 619 24.41 5.29 1.73
N ALA A 620 24.28 6.57 2.07
CA ALA A 620 24.34 7.68 1.11
C ALA A 620 25.81 8.10 0.92
N LYS A 621 26.34 7.85 -0.28
CA LYS A 621 27.77 8.06 -0.63
C LYS A 621 27.97 8.90 -1.88
N GLY A 622 26.99 9.72 -2.25
CA GLY A 622 27.13 10.63 -3.40
C GLY A 622 28.24 11.65 -3.19
N ALA A 623 29.14 11.80 -4.16
CA ALA A 623 30.22 12.78 -4.09
C ALA A 623 29.75 14.19 -4.46
N GLY A 624 30.03 15.19 -3.63
CA GLY A 624 29.80 16.61 -3.95
C GLY A 624 29.30 17.43 -2.76
N THR A 625 28.67 18.59 -3.02
CA THR A 625 28.41 19.61 -1.99
C THR A 625 27.09 19.47 -1.23
N ASN A 626 26.23 18.51 -1.59
CA ASN A 626 24.94 18.32 -0.92
C ASN A 626 25.09 17.41 0.29
N VAL A 627 24.13 17.52 1.21
CA VAL A 627 24.12 16.74 2.45
C VAL A 627 23.74 15.29 2.15
N ASN A 628 24.54 14.36 2.66
CA ASN A 628 24.23 12.94 2.65
C ASN A 628 23.80 12.49 4.05
N PHE A 629 22.67 11.79 4.11
CA PHE A 629 22.19 11.16 5.34
C PHE A 629 22.07 9.66 5.16
N SER A 630 22.73 8.92 6.04
CA SER A 630 22.69 7.46 6.11
C SER A 630 22.08 7.03 7.44
N ARG A 631 20.84 6.51 7.45
CA ARG A 631 20.10 6.25 8.70
C ARG A 631 19.63 4.80 8.75
N ALA A 632 20.07 4.02 9.74
CA ALA A 632 19.58 2.65 9.87
C ALA A 632 18.09 2.64 10.25
N VAL A 633 17.71 3.43 11.27
CA VAL A 633 16.31 3.62 11.67
C VAL A 633 16.05 5.12 11.88
N TYR A 634 15.01 5.65 11.23
CA TYR A 634 14.63 7.06 11.32
C TYR A 634 13.16 7.23 11.75
N SER A 635 12.93 7.82 12.92
CA SER A 635 11.60 8.28 13.36
C SER A 635 11.41 9.73 12.91
N ASN A 636 10.67 9.92 11.81
CA ASN A 636 10.64 11.18 11.05
C ASN A 636 9.58 12.18 11.50
N SER A 637 8.82 11.87 12.55
CA SER A 637 7.65 12.67 12.95
C SER A 637 7.66 12.99 14.42
N THR A 638 7.41 14.26 14.75
CA THR A 638 7.21 14.73 16.13
C THR A 638 5.87 14.29 16.72
N LEU A 639 4.99 13.70 15.91
CA LEU A 639 3.69 13.18 16.33
C LEU A 639 3.73 11.67 16.62
N ASN A 640 4.84 11.00 16.35
CA ASN A 640 5.02 9.60 16.71
C ASN A 640 4.89 9.44 18.23
N SER A 641 4.22 8.38 18.66
CA SER A 641 3.98 8.11 20.07
C SER A 641 4.12 6.62 20.38
N ASN A 642 4.54 6.24 21.59
CA ASN A 642 4.49 4.86 22.07
C ASN A 642 5.18 3.82 21.17
N ASP A 643 6.17 4.25 20.37
CA ASP A 643 6.93 3.37 19.49
C ASP A 643 7.99 2.60 20.29
N GLN A 644 8.25 1.36 19.86
CA GLN A 644 9.05 0.39 20.59
C GLN A 644 10.17 -0.15 19.70
N TYR A 645 11.42 0.05 20.12
CA TYR A 645 12.63 -0.36 19.40
C TYR A 645 13.47 -1.28 20.28
N TYR A 646 13.43 -2.58 20.02
CA TYR A 646 14.04 -3.59 20.89
C TYR A 646 14.96 -4.56 20.16
N TYR A 647 16.08 -4.95 20.77
CA TYR A 647 16.87 -6.08 20.25
C TYR A 647 17.25 -5.96 18.76
N ASN A 648 17.40 -4.75 18.22
CA ASN A 648 17.87 -4.62 16.84
C ASN A 648 19.40 -4.65 16.82
N SER A 649 20.00 -5.29 15.82
CA SER A 649 21.44 -5.27 15.56
C SER A 649 21.71 -4.43 14.31
N ILE A 650 22.47 -3.35 14.47
CA ILE A 650 22.77 -2.41 13.40
C ILE A 650 24.28 -2.36 13.16
N TYR A 651 24.69 -2.48 11.90
CA TYR A 651 26.07 -2.32 11.47
C TYR A 651 26.17 -1.38 10.27
N LEU A 652 26.73 -0.19 10.49
CA LEU A 652 26.95 0.81 9.45
C LEU A 652 28.43 0.93 9.17
N SER A 653 28.80 0.79 7.91
CA SER A 653 30.17 0.92 7.43
C SER A 653 30.21 1.50 6.03
N GLY A 654 31.40 1.94 5.62
CA GLY A 654 31.66 2.48 4.30
C GLY A 654 32.16 3.92 4.36
N HIS A 655 32.16 4.55 3.19
CA HIS A 655 32.69 5.90 3.04
C HIS A 655 31.70 6.79 2.31
N ASP A 656 31.37 7.92 2.94
CA ASP A 656 30.60 9.01 2.37
C ASP A 656 31.54 10.00 1.67
N PHE A 657 31.27 10.25 0.39
CA PHE A 657 32.05 11.13 -0.47
C PHE A 657 31.56 12.59 -0.52
N SER A 658 30.52 12.95 0.25
CA SER A 658 30.06 14.33 0.36
C SER A 658 31.14 15.22 0.97
N THR A 659 31.26 16.44 0.44
CA THR A 659 32.09 17.51 0.99
C THR A 659 31.31 18.43 1.93
N ASN A 660 30.02 18.16 2.14
CA ASN A 660 29.16 18.95 3.03
C ASN A 660 29.40 18.54 4.49
N LEU A 661 29.58 19.53 5.36
CA LEU A 661 29.91 19.34 6.78
C LEU A 661 28.70 18.92 7.64
N GLU A 662 27.49 19.03 7.10
CA GLU A 662 26.25 18.57 7.76
C GLU A 662 25.93 17.09 7.48
N SER A 663 26.67 16.45 6.57
CA SER A 663 26.49 15.01 6.28
C SER A 663 26.75 14.17 7.53
N ARG A 664 25.92 13.16 7.74
CA ARG A 664 26.00 12.30 8.92
C ARG A 664 25.48 10.90 8.66
N SER A 665 25.89 9.97 9.51
CA SER A 665 25.29 8.65 9.62
C SER A 665 24.75 8.43 11.02
N THR A 666 23.67 7.67 11.13
CA THR A 666 23.00 7.40 12.41
C THR A 666 22.51 5.96 12.48
N GLY A 667 22.74 5.30 13.62
CA GLY A 667 22.04 4.05 13.93
C GLY A 667 20.55 4.32 14.13
N PHE A 668 20.24 5.15 15.12
CA PHE A 668 18.90 5.71 15.31
C PHE A 668 18.90 7.22 15.12
N GLU A 669 17.89 7.76 14.43
CA GLU A 669 17.62 9.20 14.41
C GLU A 669 16.15 9.47 14.72
N ILE A 670 15.89 10.45 15.58
CA ILE A 670 14.56 10.73 16.12
C ILE A 670 14.28 12.22 16.03
N LEU A 671 13.21 12.58 15.33
CA LEU A 671 12.82 13.97 15.17
C LEU A 671 12.13 14.56 16.42
N GLY A 672 11.49 13.72 17.23
CA GLY A 672 10.73 14.08 18.43
C GLY A 672 9.73 12.97 18.80
N GLY A 673 8.60 13.35 19.38
CA GLY A 673 7.52 12.41 19.72
C GLY A 673 7.27 12.27 21.22
N ALA A 674 6.54 11.22 21.60
CA ALA A 674 6.19 10.95 22.99
C ALA A 674 6.26 9.46 23.35
N ASN A 675 6.83 9.15 24.51
CA ASN A 675 6.95 7.80 25.08
C ASN A 675 7.65 6.76 24.18
N PRO A 676 8.71 7.08 23.40
CA PRO A 676 9.42 6.05 22.66
C PRO A 676 10.31 5.22 23.62
N LEU A 677 10.45 3.93 23.32
CA LEU A 677 11.23 2.99 24.13
C LEU A 677 12.37 2.38 23.29
N PHE A 678 13.63 2.57 23.71
CA PHE A 678 14.82 2.03 23.07
C PHE A 678 15.59 1.13 24.03
N LEU A 679 15.40 -0.20 23.93
CA LEU A 679 16.03 -1.15 24.86
C LEU A 679 16.75 -2.27 24.12
N ASN A 680 17.89 -2.71 24.65
CA ASN A 680 18.60 -3.91 24.16
C ASN A 680 19.05 -3.83 22.69
N ASN A 681 19.29 -2.65 22.11
CA ASN A 681 19.75 -2.54 20.72
C ASN A 681 21.29 -2.51 20.64
N ILE A 682 21.87 -3.15 19.63
CA ILE A 682 23.29 -2.97 19.25
C ILE A 682 23.36 -1.99 18.08
N ILE A 683 24.20 -0.96 18.22
CA ILE A 683 24.56 -0.04 17.17
C ILE A 683 26.08 -0.04 17.01
N TYR A 684 26.54 -0.56 15.88
CA TYR A 684 27.91 -0.40 15.38
C TYR A 684 27.90 0.60 14.23
N ASN A 685 28.54 1.76 14.37
CA ASN A 685 28.64 2.74 13.29
C ASN A 685 30.09 3.22 13.09
N ASP A 686 30.66 2.81 11.96
CA ASP A 686 32.03 3.11 11.53
C ASP A 686 32.04 3.68 10.09
N ILE A 687 30.96 4.37 9.70
CA ILE A 687 30.97 5.16 8.47
C ILE A 687 31.99 6.29 8.62
N THR A 688 32.76 6.49 7.55
CA THR A 688 33.75 7.57 7.44
C THR A 688 33.33 8.59 6.40
N PHE A 689 33.82 9.82 6.51
CA PHE A 689 33.49 10.93 5.61
C PHE A 689 34.74 11.49 4.91
N THR A 690 34.60 11.93 3.66
CA THR A 690 35.70 12.50 2.85
C THR A 690 36.33 13.73 3.50
N GLN A 691 35.52 14.58 4.14
CA GLN A 691 36.04 15.69 4.91
C GLN A 691 36.60 15.18 6.22
N THR A 692 37.88 15.46 6.48
CA THR A 692 38.52 15.11 7.74
C THR A 692 38.16 16.07 8.88
N SER A 693 37.19 16.97 8.68
CA SER A 693 36.71 17.84 9.75
C SER A 693 35.93 17.01 10.78
N THR A 694 35.94 17.45 12.03
CA THR A 694 35.20 16.80 13.12
C THR A 694 33.70 17.14 13.11
N GLU A 695 33.22 17.89 12.11
CA GLU A 695 31.83 18.34 12.02
C GLU A 695 30.91 17.24 11.50
N ASN A 696 31.35 16.47 10.49
CA ASN A 696 30.66 15.25 10.09
C ASN A 696 30.80 14.19 11.17
N LYS A 697 29.70 13.49 11.49
CA LYS A 697 29.66 12.52 12.57
C LYS A 697 28.93 11.25 12.20
N ALA A 698 29.44 10.15 12.73
CA ALA A 698 28.83 8.83 12.73
C ALA A 698 28.26 8.57 14.13
N TYR A 699 26.94 8.71 14.26
CA TYR A 699 26.25 8.61 15.56
C TYR A 699 25.73 7.21 15.84
N GLY A 700 25.74 6.82 17.12
CA GLY A 700 24.92 5.72 17.62
C GLY A 700 23.44 6.11 17.57
N ILE A 701 23.10 7.22 18.21
CA ILE A 701 21.75 7.79 18.27
C ILE A 701 21.74 9.31 18.08
N TYR A 702 20.80 9.86 17.31
CA TYR A 702 20.66 11.29 17.07
C TYR A 702 19.27 11.78 17.46
N ILE A 703 19.19 12.69 18.43
CA ILE A 703 17.94 13.29 18.88
C ILE A 703 17.86 14.73 18.37
N SER A 704 17.02 14.98 17.37
CA SER A 704 16.79 16.34 16.86
C SER A 704 16.03 17.20 17.88
N ALA A 705 15.00 16.63 18.50
CA ALA A 705 14.27 17.21 19.62
C ALA A 705 13.96 16.11 20.64
N LEU A 706 14.22 16.38 21.91
CA LEU A 706 14.01 15.40 22.98
C LEU A 706 12.53 14.99 23.07
N PRO A 707 12.19 13.70 22.87
CA PRO A 707 10.82 13.23 23.02
C PRO A 707 10.31 13.36 24.46
N GLU A 708 9.01 13.55 24.62
CA GLU A 708 8.37 13.48 25.94
C GLU A 708 8.50 12.07 26.52
N ASN A 709 8.86 11.93 27.80
CA ASN A 709 9.06 10.63 28.47
C ASN A 709 9.97 9.66 27.68
N PHE A 710 11.06 10.18 27.10
CA PHE A 710 12.07 9.38 26.41
C PHE A 710 12.69 8.33 27.34
N ILE A 711 12.65 7.05 26.95
CA ILE A 711 13.28 5.94 27.69
C ILE A 711 14.26 5.22 26.76
N SER A 712 15.51 5.16 27.21
CA SER A 712 16.60 4.43 26.56
C SER A 712 17.48 3.80 27.63
N ASP A 713 17.73 2.50 27.55
CA ASP A 713 18.64 1.78 28.45
C ASP A 713 19.04 0.38 27.91
N HIS A 714 20.10 -0.21 28.46
CA HIS A 714 20.62 -1.53 28.08
C HIS A 714 20.96 -1.65 26.58
N ASN A 715 21.38 -0.56 25.94
CA ASN A 715 21.82 -0.55 24.53
C ASN A 715 23.35 -0.67 24.45
N ASP A 716 23.87 -1.07 23.30
CA ASP A 716 25.30 -0.99 22.97
C ASP A 716 25.53 0.05 21.87
N PHE A 717 26.14 1.18 22.23
CA PHE A 717 26.43 2.28 21.30
C PHE A 717 27.92 2.30 20.96
N TYR A 718 28.33 1.51 19.96
CA TYR A 718 29.71 1.38 19.55
C TYR A 718 30.00 2.18 18.27
N THR A 719 30.68 3.32 18.44
CA THR A 719 31.07 4.22 17.33
C THR A 719 32.59 4.40 17.31
N PRO A 720 33.36 3.41 16.83
CA PRO A 720 34.82 3.37 17.00
C PRO A 720 35.60 4.34 16.11
N GLY A 721 35.00 4.83 15.03
CA GLY A 721 35.65 5.70 14.06
C GLY A 721 36.03 7.06 14.64
N VAL A 722 36.96 7.77 13.99
CA VAL A 722 37.41 9.12 14.41
C VAL A 722 36.29 10.17 14.35
N GLN A 723 35.29 9.95 13.49
CA GLN A 723 34.08 10.76 13.38
C GLN A 723 32.94 10.20 14.26
N GLY A 724 33.21 9.19 15.08
CA GLY A 724 32.25 8.58 15.98
C GLY A 724 31.75 9.53 17.07
N ALA A 725 30.48 9.38 17.41
CA ALA A 725 29.85 9.95 18.60
C ALA A 725 28.78 8.98 19.09
N VAL A 726 28.72 8.70 20.39
CA VAL A 726 27.68 7.85 20.97
C VAL A 726 26.30 8.42 20.65
N GLY A 727 26.13 9.74 20.79
CA GLY A 727 24.91 10.36 20.30
C GLY A 727 24.94 11.88 20.14
N TYR A 728 23.79 12.42 19.77
CA TYR A 728 23.53 13.86 19.70
C TYR A 728 22.31 14.21 20.53
N ASN A 729 22.47 15.15 21.46
CA ASN A 729 21.40 15.74 22.26
C ASN A 729 21.80 17.19 22.56
N ASN A 730 21.24 18.13 21.79
CA ASN A 730 21.64 19.54 21.68
C ASN A 730 23.09 19.78 21.19
N GLU A 731 24.01 18.88 21.52
CA GLU A 731 25.42 18.87 21.10
C GLU A 731 25.93 17.43 20.91
N ASN A 732 27.15 17.30 20.38
CA ASN A 732 27.78 16.02 20.10
C ASN A 732 28.29 15.35 21.38
N GLN A 733 27.73 14.18 21.72
CA GLN A 733 28.15 13.37 22.86
C GLN A 733 29.09 12.27 22.38
N ILE A 734 30.40 12.45 22.63
CA ILE A 734 31.43 11.60 22.03
C ILE A 734 31.49 10.24 22.71
N SER A 735 31.45 10.21 24.04
CA SER A 735 31.51 8.98 24.83
C SER A 735 30.17 8.65 25.47
N LEU A 736 30.05 7.42 25.99
CA LEU A 736 28.83 6.97 26.67
C LEU A 736 28.57 7.79 27.94
N ILE A 737 29.62 8.22 28.65
CA ILE A 737 29.43 9.06 29.84
C ILE A 737 28.90 10.45 29.46
N ASP A 738 29.40 11.06 28.38
CA ASP A 738 28.89 12.34 27.89
C ASP A 738 27.41 12.22 27.49
N TRP A 739 27.04 11.09 26.87
CA TRP A 739 25.65 10.80 26.52
C TRP A 739 24.75 10.73 27.75
N ILE A 740 25.11 9.93 28.76
CA ILE A 740 24.35 9.78 30.01
C ILE A 740 24.19 11.12 30.73
N ASP A 741 25.26 11.91 30.79
CA ASP A 741 25.30 13.20 31.49
C ASP A 741 24.55 14.32 30.73
N SER A 742 24.21 14.11 29.45
CA SER A 742 23.44 15.07 28.65
C SER A 742 21.96 15.18 29.05
N PHE A 743 21.47 14.28 29.92
CA PHE A 743 20.09 14.26 30.39
C PHE A 743 19.97 14.75 31.84
N SER A 744 18.86 15.42 32.16
CA SER A 744 18.58 15.90 33.52
C SER A 744 18.35 14.76 34.53
N SER A 745 17.85 13.63 34.06
CA SER A 745 17.82 12.34 34.75
C SER A 745 18.72 11.37 34.01
N SER A 746 19.69 10.75 34.68
CA SER A 746 20.57 9.75 34.06
C SER A 746 19.74 8.60 33.46
N ILE A 747 19.76 8.50 32.14
CA ILE A 747 19.23 7.38 31.35
C ILE A 747 20.41 6.61 30.74
N ASP A 748 20.18 5.45 30.11
CA ASP A 748 21.25 4.62 29.52
C ASP A 748 22.36 4.19 30.51
N THR A 749 22.06 4.13 31.82
CA THR A 749 23.07 3.79 32.84
C THR A 749 23.52 2.33 32.81
N ALA A 750 22.73 1.43 32.22
CA ALA A 750 23.08 0.04 31.99
C ALA A 750 23.50 -0.24 30.55
N SER A 751 23.47 0.78 29.69
CA SER A 751 24.01 0.71 28.33
C SER A 751 25.54 0.59 28.35
N ILE A 752 26.09 0.11 27.25
CA ILE A 752 27.53 -0.11 27.05
C ILE A 752 27.99 0.48 25.72
N SER A 753 29.30 0.48 25.50
CA SER A 753 29.94 0.84 24.23
C SER A 753 31.11 -0.10 24.02
N ALA A 754 30.90 -1.18 23.28
CA ALA A 754 31.88 -2.23 23.05
C ALA A 754 31.73 -2.86 21.67
N ASP A 755 32.80 -3.48 21.16
CA ASP A 755 32.67 -4.25 19.92
C ASP A 755 31.78 -5.49 20.17
N PRO A 756 30.65 -5.65 19.45
CA PRO A 756 29.80 -6.82 19.58
C PRO A 756 30.42 -8.08 18.99
N PHE A 757 31.47 -7.99 18.17
CA PHE A 757 32.12 -9.10 17.45
C PHE A 757 31.21 -9.82 16.44
N PHE A 758 30.56 -9.08 15.54
CA PHE A 758 29.77 -9.67 14.45
C PHE A 758 30.61 -10.59 13.54
N ILE A 759 30.03 -11.72 13.09
CA ILE A 759 30.73 -12.74 12.27
C ILE A 759 31.08 -12.25 10.86
N SER A 760 30.11 -11.71 10.11
CA SER A 760 30.32 -11.30 8.71
C SER A 760 29.43 -10.11 8.34
N PRO A 761 29.63 -8.96 9.00
CA PRO A 761 28.67 -7.86 8.99
C PRO A 761 28.46 -7.20 7.62
N LEU A 762 29.48 -7.20 6.76
CA LEU A 762 29.37 -6.67 5.39
C LEU A 762 28.39 -7.45 4.49
N THR A 763 28.04 -8.67 4.87
CA THR A 763 27.09 -9.53 4.14
C THR A 763 25.72 -9.64 4.84
N GLY A 764 25.54 -8.92 5.96
CA GLY A 764 24.32 -8.94 6.76
C GLY A 764 24.24 -10.02 7.82
N ASN A 765 25.30 -10.82 7.99
CA ASN A 765 25.40 -11.74 9.11
C ASN A 765 25.91 -10.99 10.34
N LEU A 766 24.96 -10.48 11.14
CA LEU A 766 25.20 -9.77 12.40
C LEU A 766 25.02 -10.66 13.64
N HIS A 767 25.17 -11.99 13.48
CA HIS A 767 25.28 -12.88 14.63
C HIS A 767 26.60 -12.62 15.35
N ILE A 768 26.59 -12.82 16.66
CA ILE A 768 27.75 -12.64 17.53
C ILE A 768 28.68 -13.83 17.36
N ASN A 769 29.97 -13.56 17.17
CA ASN A 769 30.96 -14.62 17.12
C ASN A 769 31.10 -15.27 18.50
N THR A 770 30.60 -16.49 18.65
CA THR A 770 30.62 -17.25 19.90
C THR A 770 32.03 -17.55 20.42
N SER A 771 33.06 -17.45 19.57
CA SER A 771 34.47 -17.60 19.99
C SER A 771 35.03 -16.34 20.66
N SER A 772 34.32 -15.21 20.56
CA SER A 772 34.71 -13.93 21.16
C SER A 772 33.93 -13.69 22.46
N ALA A 773 34.60 -13.15 23.48
CA ALA A 773 33.95 -12.72 24.70
C ALA A 773 33.28 -11.35 24.50
N SER A 774 32.12 -11.34 23.83
CA SER A 774 31.37 -10.11 23.59
C SER A 774 30.70 -9.61 24.88
N LEU A 775 30.77 -8.30 25.12
CA LEU A 775 30.22 -7.68 26.33
C LEU A 775 28.70 -7.55 26.29
N VAL A 776 28.06 -7.78 25.14
CA VAL A 776 26.60 -7.75 24.97
C VAL A 776 25.91 -8.96 25.62
N ASN A 777 26.67 -10.01 25.95
CA ASN A 777 26.18 -11.24 26.56
C ASN A 777 25.56 -11.02 27.95
N GLY A 778 24.29 -11.39 28.11
CA GLY A 778 23.51 -11.32 29.34
C GLY A 778 23.36 -9.90 29.89
N LYS A 779 23.50 -8.88 29.04
CA LYS A 779 23.41 -7.46 29.42
C LYS A 779 22.09 -6.80 29.04
N GLY A 780 21.18 -7.51 28.38
CA GLY A 780 19.85 -7.03 28.10
C GLY A 780 18.88 -7.21 29.27
N ILE A 781 17.67 -6.68 29.11
CA ILE A 781 16.54 -6.87 30.03
C ILE A 781 15.37 -7.58 29.33
N PRO A 782 14.72 -8.60 29.94
CA PRO A 782 13.61 -9.31 29.31
C PRO A 782 12.47 -8.37 28.89
N ILE A 783 12.00 -8.50 27.65
CA ILE A 783 10.87 -7.72 27.12
C ILE A 783 9.66 -8.63 26.94
N SER A 784 8.56 -8.29 27.61
CA SER A 784 7.32 -9.06 27.53
C SER A 784 6.82 -9.15 26.09
N GLY A 785 6.58 -10.38 25.62
CA GLY A 785 6.11 -10.66 24.26
C GLY A 785 7.22 -10.90 23.22
N ILE A 786 8.50 -10.70 23.57
CA ILE A 786 9.66 -11.02 22.72
C ILE A 786 10.50 -12.06 23.45
N SER A 787 10.23 -13.34 23.18
CA SER A 787 10.87 -14.48 23.87
C SER A 787 11.79 -15.31 22.97
N ILE A 788 11.85 -14.95 21.69
CA ILE A 788 12.73 -15.56 20.70
C ILE A 788 13.54 -14.47 20.01
N ASP A 789 14.71 -14.81 19.53
CA ASP A 789 15.59 -13.96 18.74
C ASP A 789 15.28 -14.07 17.23
N ILE A 790 16.21 -13.64 16.37
CA ILE A 790 16.03 -13.68 14.91
C ILE A 790 16.01 -15.10 14.31
N ASP A 791 16.75 -16.05 14.92
CA ASP A 791 16.85 -17.43 14.44
C ASP A 791 15.76 -18.34 15.05
N GLY A 792 14.98 -17.79 15.98
CA GLY A 792 13.96 -18.52 16.73
C GLY A 792 14.52 -19.22 17.96
N ASN A 793 15.77 -18.93 18.36
CA ASN A 793 16.32 -19.37 19.63
C ASN A 793 15.64 -18.64 20.78
N ARG A 794 15.48 -19.34 21.90
CA ARG A 794 14.79 -18.80 23.08
C ARG A 794 15.74 -17.85 23.80
N ARG A 795 15.24 -16.65 24.13
CA ARG A 795 15.96 -15.70 24.97
C ARG A 795 15.91 -16.07 26.44
N SER A 796 16.98 -15.75 27.17
CA SER A 796 17.04 -15.88 28.62
C SER A 796 15.95 -15.05 29.30
N GLU A 797 15.21 -15.70 30.22
CA GLU A 797 14.11 -15.05 30.96
C GLU A 797 14.59 -14.04 32.00
N THR A 798 15.90 -13.98 32.27
CA THR A 798 16.49 -13.11 33.30
C THR A 798 17.61 -12.22 32.77
N PHE A 799 18.42 -12.73 31.84
CA PHE A 799 19.61 -12.04 31.32
C PHE A 799 19.72 -12.28 29.81
N PRO A 800 18.80 -11.74 28.99
CA PRO A 800 18.91 -11.86 27.54
C PRO A 800 20.10 -11.06 27.03
N ASP A 801 20.53 -11.35 25.81
CA ASP A 801 21.60 -10.60 25.16
C ASP A 801 21.08 -9.27 24.58
N ILE A 802 21.94 -8.26 24.53
CA ILE A 802 21.65 -7.05 23.74
C ILE A 802 21.75 -7.45 22.25
N GLY A 803 20.81 -7.00 21.43
CA GLY A 803 20.80 -7.23 19.98
C GLY A 803 19.87 -8.34 19.50
N ALA A 804 19.86 -8.55 18.19
CA ALA A 804 18.91 -9.44 17.48
C ALA A 804 19.20 -10.93 17.64
N ASP A 805 20.36 -11.28 18.18
CA ASP A 805 20.91 -12.63 18.27
C ASP A 805 21.09 -12.99 19.76
N GLU A 806 20.57 -14.14 20.17
CA GLU A 806 20.83 -14.72 21.48
C GLU A 806 21.90 -15.81 21.32
N PHE A 807 23.03 -15.67 22.01
CA PHE A 807 24.18 -16.53 21.81
C PHE A 807 24.75 -17.04 23.13
N LEU A 808 25.46 -18.16 23.04
CA LEU A 808 26.20 -18.73 24.16
C LEU A 808 27.70 -18.57 23.91
N PRO A 809 28.43 -17.73 24.67
CA PRO A 809 29.87 -17.62 24.55
C PRO A 809 30.56 -18.98 24.75
N GLY A 810 31.39 -19.39 23.79
CA GLY A 810 32.03 -20.71 23.75
C GLY A 810 31.05 -21.87 23.47
N GLY A 811 29.80 -21.57 23.14
CA GLY A 811 28.81 -22.53 22.70
C GLY A 811 29.11 -23.07 21.30
N VAL A 812 28.71 -24.31 21.06
CA VAL A 812 28.82 -24.98 19.78
C VAL A 812 27.44 -25.37 19.28
N ASP A 813 27.24 -25.26 17.96
CA ASP A 813 26.05 -25.77 17.30
C ASP A 813 26.30 -27.17 16.74
N VAL A 814 25.52 -28.12 17.24
CA VAL A 814 25.55 -29.51 16.78
C VAL A 814 24.25 -29.81 16.06
N GLN A 815 24.33 -30.14 14.77
CA GLN A 815 23.15 -30.52 13.98
C GLN A 815 22.97 -32.03 13.95
N SER A 816 21.73 -32.50 14.09
CA SER A 816 21.38 -33.92 14.02
C SER A 816 20.09 -34.16 13.26
N THR A 817 20.08 -35.20 12.42
CA THR A 817 18.89 -35.61 11.66
C THR A 817 18.29 -36.89 12.22
N TYR A 818 16.97 -36.86 12.45
CA TYR A 818 16.16 -37.96 12.95
C TYR A 818 15.10 -38.36 11.94
N GLN A 819 14.87 -39.67 11.81
CA GLN A 819 13.89 -40.21 10.86
C GLN A 819 12.46 -40.12 11.40
N SER A 820 11.46 -40.24 10.52
CA SER A 820 10.09 -40.51 10.97
C SER A 820 10.04 -41.84 11.72
N GLY A 821 9.27 -41.89 12.81
CA GLY A 821 9.21 -43.03 13.71
C GLY A 821 10.13 -42.87 14.93
N TRP A 822 10.51 -44.00 15.51
CA TRP A 822 11.28 -44.05 16.76
C TRP A 822 12.78 -43.84 16.51
N ASN A 823 13.43 -43.03 17.33
CA ASN A 823 14.86 -42.73 17.25
C ASN A 823 15.52 -42.86 18.63
N LEU A 824 16.79 -43.27 18.64
CA LEU A 824 17.66 -43.20 19.83
C LEU A 824 18.45 -41.89 19.80
N ILE A 825 18.16 -41.04 20.76
CA ILE A 825 18.63 -39.65 20.80
C ILE A 825 19.33 -39.33 22.12
N SER A 826 20.19 -38.33 22.11
CA SER A 826 20.80 -37.75 23.32
C SER A 826 21.02 -36.25 23.15
N VAL A 827 21.37 -35.56 24.24
CA VAL A 827 21.72 -34.14 24.21
C VAL A 827 23.26 -34.02 24.20
N PRO A 828 23.88 -33.56 23.09
CA PRO A 828 25.34 -33.57 22.91
C PRO A 828 26.07 -32.35 23.49
N VAL A 829 25.35 -31.31 23.89
CA VAL A 829 25.88 -30.05 24.42
C VAL A 829 25.19 -29.72 25.75
N VAL A 830 25.76 -28.85 26.58
CA VAL A 830 25.04 -28.33 27.76
C VAL A 830 24.11 -27.22 27.28
N VAL A 831 22.83 -27.56 27.13
CA VAL A 831 21.78 -26.60 26.77
C VAL A 831 21.31 -25.82 28.00
N GLU A 832 20.73 -24.64 27.80
CA GLU A 832 20.15 -23.87 28.91
C GLU A 832 18.92 -24.56 29.52
N ASP A 833 18.09 -25.17 28.67
CA ASP A 833 16.83 -25.79 29.08
C ASP A 833 16.73 -27.24 28.61
N PHE A 834 16.97 -28.16 29.56
CA PHE A 834 16.94 -29.60 29.32
C PHE A 834 15.54 -30.21 29.16
N ARG A 835 14.45 -29.43 29.28
CA ARG A 835 13.10 -29.98 29.13
C ARG A 835 12.91 -30.56 27.72
N LYS A 836 12.31 -31.75 27.63
CA LYS A 836 12.04 -32.44 26.36
C LYS A 836 11.31 -31.54 25.38
N HIS A 837 10.33 -30.77 25.87
CA HIS A 837 9.55 -29.88 25.02
C HIS A 837 10.36 -28.71 24.46
N SER A 838 11.41 -28.27 25.17
CA SER A 838 12.29 -27.19 24.72
C SER A 838 13.24 -27.66 23.63
N ILE A 839 13.82 -28.85 23.77
CA ILE A 839 14.78 -29.40 22.79
C ILE A 839 14.09 -30.11 21.62
N PHE A 840 12.97 -30.79 21.88
CA PHE A 840 12.24 -31.59 20.90
C PHE A 840 10.74 -31.25 20.89
N PRO A 841 10.36 -30.02 20.52
CA PRO A 841 8.96 -29.56 20.56
C PRO A 841 8.05 -30.35 19.59
N THR A 842 8.58 -30.81 18.47
CA THR A 842 7.86 -31.55 17.42
C THR A 842 7.73 -33.06 17.68
N ALA A 843 8.28 -33.56 18.79
CA ALA A 843 8.21 -34.97 19.12
C ALA A 843 6.79 -35.42 19.46
N SER A 844 6.32 -36.45 18.76
CA SER A 844 4.99 -37.07 18.94
C SER A 844 4.86 -37.95 20.19
N SER A 845 5.97 -38.21 20.90
CA SER A 845 5.99 -38.98 22.15
C SER A 845 6.67 -38.23 23.29
N SER A 846 6.51 -38.71 24.52
CA SER A 846 7.43 -38.42 25.63
C SER A 846 8.81 -39.05 25.35
N ALA A 847 9.85 -38.58 26.04
CA ALA A 847 11.17 -39.22 26.00
C ALA A 847 11.20 -40.38 27.00
N PHE A 848 11.81 -41.50 26.60
CA PHE A 848 11.94 -42.69 27.44
C PHE A 848 13.41 -43.06 27.61
N SER A 849 13.93 -42.93 28.82
CA SER A 849 15.24 -43.45 29.21
C SER A 849 15.14 -44.93 29.58
N PHE A 850 16.26 -45.64 29.67
CA PHE A 850 16.28 -47.04 30.12
C PHE A 850 17.00 -47.21 31.45
N ASN A 851 16.29 -47.74 32.44
CA ASN A 851 16.85 -48.16 33.73
C ASN A 851 16.16 -49.46 34.17
N SER A 852 16.71 -50.61 33.77
CA SER A 852 16.09 -51.94 33.96
C SER A 852 14.67 -52.08 33.38
N GLY A 853 14.28 -51.15 32.51
CA GLY A 853 12.94 -50.91 31.98
C GLY A 853 12.85 -49.48 31.44
N TYR A 854 11.81 -49.16 30.64
CA TYR A 854 11.64 -47.80 30.12
C TYR A 854 11.03 -46.88 31.17
N VAL A 855 11.65 -45.71 31.37
CA VAL A 855 11.22 -44.68 32.32
C VAL A 855 11.04 -43.37 31.58
N LEU A 856 9.90 -42.72 31.81
CA LEU A 856 9.55 -41.44 31.21
C LEU A 856 10.49 -40.34 31.76
N ALA A 857 10.99 -39.48 30.87
CA ALA A 857 11.82 -38.35 31.22
C ALA A 857 11.25 -37.06 30.60
N ASP A 858 10.84 -36.13 31.46
CA ASP A 858 10.38 -34.81 31.03
C ASP A 858 11.53 -33.81 30.91
N THR A 859 12.58 -34.00 31.72
CA THR A 859 13.86 -33.27 31.64
C THR A 859 14.95 -34.25 31.24
N LEU A 860 15.67 -33.91 30.18
CA LEU A 860 16.77 -34.70 29.65
C LEU A 860 18.08 -34.35 30.37
N GLU A 861 19.13 -35.11 30.13
CA GLU A 861 20.46 -34.89 30.71
C GLU A 861 21.52 -35.26 29.68
N ASN A 862 22.70 -34.64 29.76
CA ASN A 862 23.87 -35.14 29.04
C ASN A 862 24.22 -36.57 29.51
N GLY A 863 24.92 -37.32 28.65
CA GLY A 863 25.38 -38.68 28.94
C GLY A 863 24.29 -39.77 28.90
N LYS A 864 23.01 -39.41 28.98
CA LYS A 864 21.88 -40.34 28.86
C LYS A 864 21.35 -40.41 27.43
N GLY A 865 20.85 -41.58 27.07
CA GLY A 865 20.14 -41.79 25.82
C GLY A 865 18.65 -42.07 26.02
N TYR A 866 17.84 -41.66 25.05
CA TYR A 866 16.38 -41.69 25.12
C TYR A 866 15.78 -42.21 23.83
N TRP A 867 14.65 -42.90 23.95
CA TRP A 867 13.74 -43.12 22.83
C TRP A 867 12.78 -41.96 22.67
N LEU A 868 12.67 -41.47 21.44
CA LEU A 868 11.73 -40.42 21.07
C LEU A 868 11.14 -40.69 19.68
N LYS A 869 9.86 -40.37 19.47
CA LYS A 869 9.15 -40.61 18.22
C LYS A 869 8.81 -39.32 17.49
N PHE A 870 9.08 -39.25 16.19
CA PHE A 870 8.65 -38.17 15.30
C PHE A 870 7.64 -38.67 14.28
N SER A 871 6.73 -37.80 13.85
CA SER A 871 5.75 -38.10 12.78
C SER A 871 6.35 -37.96 11.38
N THR A 872 7.34 -37.08 11.22
CA THR A 872 8.09 -36.82 9.99
C THR A 872 9.59 -36.81 10.27
N LEU A 873 10.43 -36.74 9.23
CA LEU A 873 11.85 -36.47 9.39
C LEU A 873 12.06 -35.12 10.11
N GLN A 874 13.02 -35.06 11.01
CA GLN A 874 13.34 -33.85 11.77
C GLN A 874 14.83 -33.56 11.69
N GLN A 875 15.18 -32.29 11.49
CA GLN A 875 16.53 -31.77 11.75
C GLN A 875 16.45 -30.95 13.03
N VAL A 876 17.36 -31.23 13.97
CA VAL A 876 17.42 -30.55 15.27
C VAL A 876 18.84 -30.03 15.45
N GLY A 877 18.93 -28.72 15.68
CA GLY A 877 20.13 -28.06 16.16
C GLY A 877 20.18 -28.07 17.67
N PHE A 878 21.34 -28.39 18.22
CA PHE A 878 21.64 -28.23 19.63
C PHE A 878 22.65 -27.10 19.79
N THR A 879 22.23 -26.03 20.42
CA THR A 879 23.08 -24.89 20.79
C THR A 879 23.35 -24.96 22.29
N GLY A 880 24.61 -24.98 22.68
CA GLY A 880 24.99 -25.13 24.09
C GLY A 880 26.48 -25.17 24.31
N ALA A 881 26.91 -25.15 25.57
CA ALA A 881 28.34 -25.26 25.89
C ALA A 881 28.88 -26.64 25.47
N GLN A 882 30.06 -26.66 24.86
CA GLN A 882 30.69 -27.89 24.36
C GLN A 882 30.96 -28.87 25.51
N VAL A 883 30.50 -30.10 25.35
CA VAL A 883 30.83 -31.25 26.19
C VAL A 883 32.03 -31.95 25.58
N ASN A 884 33.22 -31.66 26.09
CA ASN A 884 34.47 -32.30 25.65
C ASN A 884 34.71 -33.68 26.26
N SER A 885 34.08 -33.97 27.40
CA SER A 885 34.12 -35.29 28.00
C SER A 885 32.93 -35.50 28.92
N ASP A 886 32.46 -36.72 29.03
CA ASP A 886 31.39 -37.11 29.96
C ASP A 886 31.69 -38.46 30.63
N THR A 887 31.17 -38.65 31.84
CA THR A 887 31.30 -39.87 32.63
C THR A 887 29.93 -40.47 32.90
N ILE A 888 29.61 -41.52 32.15
CA ILE A 888 28.28 -42.14 32.12
C ILE A 888 28.27 -43.37 33.02
N ASP A 889 27.36 -43.40 33.99
CA ASP A 889 27.13 -44.59 34.81
C ASP A 889 26.43 -45.68 34.01
N VAL A 890 26.90 -46.92 34.13
CA VAL A 890 26.31 -48.11 33.51
C VAL A 890 25.98 -49.17 34.55
N ASN A 891 24.84 -49.83 34.38
CA ASN A 891 24.37 -50.94 35.21
C ASN A 891 24.68 -52.30 34.56
N PRO A 892 24.76 -53.39 35.32
CA PRO A 892 24.85 -54.73 34.73
C PRO A 892 23.71 -54.98 33.74
N GLY A 893 24.04 -55.50 32.56
CA GLY A 893 23.08 -55.68 31.48
C GLY A 893 23.07 -54.53 30.48
N TRP A 894 21.94 -54.33 29.81
CA TRP A 894 21.82 -53.35 28.73
C TRP A 894 21.63 -51.93 29.25
N ASN A 895 22.29 -50.96 28.61
CA ASN A 895 22.23 -49.54 28.91
C ASN A 895 22.05 -48.76 27.61
N ILE A 896 21.37 -47.61 27.68
CA ILE A 896 21.37 -46.62 26.61
C ILE A 896 22.25 -45.46 27.06
N ILE A 897 23.31 -45.19 26.30
CA ILE A 897 24.23 -44.09 26.57
C ILE A 897 24.07 -42.99 25.52
N GLY A 898 24.30 -41.75 25.94
CA GLY A 898 24.31 -40.58 25.05
C GLY A 898 25.68 -40.30 24.44
N SER A 899 25.71 -39.28 23.59
CA SER A 899 26.90 -38.72 22.95
C SER A 899 27.41 -37.46 23.65
N ILE A 900 28.63 -37.04 23.28
CA ILE A 900 29.16 -35.70 23.58
C ILE A 900 29.13 -34.80 22.33
N SER A 901 29.77 -33.63 22.36
CA SER A 901 29.69 -32.64 21.26
C SER A 901 30.46 -33.04 20.01
N ASP A 902 31.49 -33.88 20.15
CA ASP A 902 32.29 -34.40 19.05
C ASP A 902 32.07 -35.90 18.82
N THR A 903 32.38 -36.35 17.60
CA THR A 903 32.31 -37.78 17.27
C THR A 903 33.45 -38.54 17.95
N VAL A 904 33.10 -39.59 18.71
CA VAL A 904 34.07 -40.40 19.45
C VAL A 904 34.16 -41.81 18.88
N ASP A 905 35.38 -42.26 18.58
CA ASP A 905 35.66 -43.67 18.24
C ASP A 905 35.47 -44.54 19.50
N VAL A 906 34.66 -45.60 19.39
CA VAL A 906 34.33 -46.47 20.53
C VAL A 906 35.55 -47.13 21.18
N THR A 907 36.68 -47.20 20.47
CA THR A 907 37.97 -47.69 21.00
C THR A 907 38.63 -46.74 21.99
N GLN A 908 38.24 -45.45 22.00
CA GLN A 908 38.74 -44.43 22.93
C GLN A 908 37.94 -44.38 24.25
N ILE A 909 36.81 -45.09 24.34
CA ILE A 909 35.96 -45.09 25.53
C ILE A 909 36.66 -45.83 26.67
N ILE A 910 36.91 -45.12 27.77
CA ILE A 910 37.53 -45.69 28.97
C ILE A 910 36.45 -46.38 29.80
N GLN A 911 36.72 -47.62 30.21
CA GLN A 911 35.79 -48.43 30.99
C GLN A 911 36.29 -48.57 32.43
N ILE A 912 35.40 -48.36 33.40
CA ILE A 912 35.67 -48.56 34.83
C ILE A 912 34.63 -49.54 35.39
N PRO A 913 35.01 -50.76 35.81
CA PRO A 913 36.34 -51.36 35.71
C PRO A 913 36.76 -51.60 34.24
N PRO A 914 38.07 -51.82 33.96
CA PRO A 914 38.51 -52.16 32.61
C PRO A 914 37.81 -53.42 32.07
N ASN A 915 37.51 -53.44 30.76
CA ASN A 915 36.78 -54.53 30.08
C ASN A 915 35.36 -54.80 30.62
N ASN A 916 34.68 -53.78 31.15
CA ASN A 916 33.32 -53.92 31.65
C ASN A 916 32.27 -54.10 30.53
N ILE A 917 32.55 -53.73 29.29
CA ILE A 917 31.61 -53.88 28.16
C ILE A 917 31.74 -55.26 27.51
N SER A 918 30.59 -55.93 27.33
CA SER A 918 30.48 -57.30 26.78
C SER A 918 29.85 -57.36 25.38
N SER A 919 29.43 -56.23 24.83
CA SER A 919 28.81 -56.12 23.51
C SER A 919 29.54 -55.11 22.62
N LYS A 920 29.12 -55.03 21.35
CA LYS A 920 29.37 -53.84 20.53
C LYS A 920 28.43 -52.69 20.96
N PHE A 921 28.68 -51.50 20.43
CA PHE A 921 27.75 -50.38 20.52
C PHE A 921 26.77 -50.47 19.35
N TYR A 922 25.47 -50.40 19.65
CA TYR A 922 24.43 -50.53 18.63
C TYR A 922 23.66 -49.23 18.48
N LYS A 923 23.56 -48.74 17.24
CA LYS A 923 22.68 -47.64 16.86
C LYS A 923 21.34 -48.18 16.36
N TYR A 924 20.35 -47.31 16.29
CA TYR A 924 19.06 -47.60 15.65
C TYR A 924 18.81 -46.64 14.48
N ASP A 925 18.53 -47.21 13.31
CA ASP A 925 18.11 -46.49 12.10
C ASP A 925 17.20 -47.42 11.29
N PHE A 926 15.90 -47.41 11.62
CA PHE A 926 14.87 -48.41 11.25
C PHE A 926 15.13 -49.85 11.72
N ALA A 927 16.40 -50.23 11.91
CA ALA A 927 16.85 -51.48 12.50
C ALA A 927 18.11 -51.25 13.33
N TYR A 928 18.44 -52.22 14.20
CA TYR A 928 19.68 -52.20 14.96
C TYR A 928 20.88 -52.57 14.09
N SER A 929 21.96 -51.80 14.22
CA SER A 929 23.23 -52.08 13.56
C SER A 929 24.40 -51.70 14.47
N GLU A 930 25.55 -52.33 14.27
CA GLU A 930 26.78 -51.99 15.00
C GLU A 930 27.30 -50.61 14.59
N SER A 931 27.88 -49.88 15.55
CA SER A 931 28.54 -48.60 15.32
C SER A 931 29.96 -48.61 15.88
N SER A 932 30.91 -48.13 15.07
CA SER A 932 32.29 -47.86 15.52
C SER A 932 32.46 -46.46 16.11
N PHE A 933 31.42 -45.61 16.01
CA PHE A 933 31.47 -44.22 16.46
C PHE A 933 30.24 -43.87 17.29
N ILE A 934 30.44 -43.02 18.29
CA ILE A 934 29.40 -42.30 19.02
C ILE A 934 29.30 -40.90 18.39
N VAL A 935 28.33 -40.73 17.51
CA VAL A 935 28.05 -39.46 16.80
C VAL A 935 27.19 -38.54 17.67
N PRO A 936 27.46 -37.22 17.72
CA PRO A 936 26.66 -36.24 18.46
C PRO A 936 25.16 -36.31 18.15
N GLY A 937 24.33 -36.10 19.17
CA GLY A 937 22.86 -36.14 19.13
C GLY A 937 22.26 -37.55 19.11
N ARG A 938 23.05 -38.60 18.92
CA ARG A 938 22.58 -39.99 18.87
C ARG A 938 22.89 -40.76 20.15
N ALA A 939 21.99 -41.66 20.49
CA ALA A 939 22.19 -42.61 21.59
C ALA A 939 22.46 -44.03 21.11
N TYR A 940 23.11 -44.83 21.96
CA TYR A 940 23.61 -46.16 21.62
C TYR A 940 23.30 -47.16 22.73
N TRP A 941 22.92 -48.38 22.32
CA TRP A 941 22.82 -49.51 23.23
C TRP A 941 24.20 -50.14 23.47
N VAL A 942 24.48 -50.44 24.73
CA VAL A 942 25.70 -51.13 25.16
C VAL A 942 25.42 -52.04 26.35
N LYS A 943 26.05 -53.22 26.41
CA LYS A 943 25.87 -54.18 27.49
C LYS A 943 27.09 -54.22 28.42
N ALA A 944 26.91 -53.91 29.70
CA ALA A 944 27.94 -53.99 30.72
C ALA A 944 27.86 -55.30 31.54
N ASN A 945 29.00 -55.81 31.98
CA ASN A 945 29.14 -57.01 32.82
C ASN A 945 28.76 -56.72 34.28
N THR A 946 29.21 -55.57 34.80
CA THR A 946 28.98 -55.11 36.16
C THR A 946 28.60 -53.63 36.18
N ALA A 947 28.14 -53.13 37.33
CA ALA A 947 28.00 -51.69 37.53
C ALA A 947 29.36 -51.00 37.34
N GLY A 948 29.38 -49.83 36.72
CA GLY A 948 30.61 -49.16 36.36
C GLY A 948 30.38 -47.81 35.68
N LYS A 949 31.45 -47.27 35.08
CA LYS A 949 31.44 -46.00 34.34
C LYS A 949 32.05 -46.15 32.95
N LEU A 950 31.52 -45.40 32.00
CA LEU A 950 32.13 -45.16 30.69
C LEU A 950 32.54 -43.69 30.63
N ILE A 951 33.82 -43.43 30.34
CA ILE A 951 34.30 -42.07 30.10
C ILE A 951 34.47 -41.90 28.60
N ILE A 952 33.70 -40.97 28.04
CA ILE A 952 33.74 -40.55 26.64
C ILE A 952 34.45 -39.20 26.60
N LYS A 953 35.44 -39.02 25.72
CA LYS A 953 36.25 -37.79 25.61
C LYS A 953 36.92 -37.70 24.25
#